data_AF-A0A673VXX3-F1
#
_entry.id   AF-A0A673VXX3-F1
#
_cell.length_a   1.000
_cell.length_b   1.000
_cell.length_c   1.000
_cell.angle_alpha   90.00
_cell.angle_beta   90.00
_cell.angle_gamma   90.00
#
_symmetry.space_group_name_H-M   'P 1'
#
loop_
_entity.id
_entity.type
_entity.pdbx_description
1 polymer ?
#
loop_
_entity_poly.entity_id
_entity_poly.type
_entity_poly.pdbx_seq_one_letter_code
_entity_poly.pdbx_strand_id
1 'polypeptide(L)'
;MSDRTMARQVLLFISVLSLSSVHGQVSYSIPEEMAKGSLVGNIAQDLGLDIKRLKSGKARIYTGDSAEYIELNKERGVLLIKERIDREALCGQTTPCALHFQIILENPMEFYSITVEITDTNDNAPVFKRNAMTFEISESALTGARFVLERAIDNDVGINGLQSYYLRPTDHFILKPNSKIGSSKNVEMVLQKPLDREKQDQISLILTALDGGEPQLSGTMRIIITVLDANDNAPVCAEAEYTASISEGAPKGTVLTTISASDADQGPNGRVTYSISNTAEGAAELFEVDETYGVMRLIGNIDYEKMKHYEVDVQATDQGGHSDACKVIIEVMDTNDNKPSINTMSKTNSISEDATPGTVVTMMNIQDHDSGENGRVQCSMNENIPFAMKSTSNNFFTVVTDSDLDRERDSEYNISVTCSDEGVPSLSSSVTLTLQISDVNDNAPVFERSSYEAYIIENNTPGLSIFTVKARDADWNQNARVSYILEDSSVNGVPVSSYVSVSADSGVIHAVRSFDYEQIKDFQFRVKAQDGGSPPLSSNVTVKIMIQDQNDNAPQVLYPVQTSSSLVAEMVPRSADVGYLVTKVVAVDVDSGQNAWLSYKLQKATDRALFEVGLQNGEIRTIRQVTDKDAVKQRLTVVVEDNGQPSRSATVNVNVAVADSFPEVLSEFTDFTHDKEYNDNLTFYLVLALAVVSFLFITCLVVIISVKIYRWRQSRILYHSNLPVIPYYPPRYADTLGTGTLQHVYNYEVCRTTDSRKSDCQFARPCSQNVLIMDASSTGTMQRIQNEKNILDEPDSPLEQKPPNADWRFTQGQRPGPSGAGGPPEMAMGTGPWPNPPTEAEQLQALMAAANEVSEATATLGPGTMGLSTRYSPQFTLQHVPDYRQNVYIPGSTATLTSNPQQQQQQQQQMLMQQQMAAQHQALQAQPSEAAAQPEPPKAAQTPASKKKSTKKEKK
;
A
#
# COMPACT_ATOMS: atom_id res chain seq x y z
N MET A 1 104.88 -71.40 41.83
CA MET A 1 105.32 -71.64 40.44
C MET A 1 106.26 -70.49 40.13
N SER A 2 107.57 -70.68 40.23
CA SER A 2 108.45 -71.34 39.25
C SER A 2 109.08 -70.29 38.33
N ASP A 3 110.40 -70.17 38.19
CA ASP A 3 111.51 -70.83 38.91
C ASP A 3 112.71 -69.85 38.96
N ARG A 4 113.27 -69.57 40.15
CA ARG A 4 114.49 -70.18 40.73
C ARG A 4 115.82 -69.89 39.99
N THR A 5 116.76 -69.36 40.79
CA THR A 5 118.21 -69.66 40.82
C THR A 5 119.12 -69.11 39.70
N MET A 6 120.43 -68.91 39.93
CA MET A 6 121.27 -69.12 41.13
C MET A 6 122.32 -67.99 41.29
N ALA A 7 122.76 -67.74 42.52
CA ALA A 7 123.93 -66.90 42.79
C ALA A 7 125.22 -67.72 42.73
N ARG A 8 126.36 -67.09 42.38
CA ARG A 8 127.68 -67.64 42.69
C ARG A 8 128.73 -66.55 42.86
N GLN A 9 129.15 -66.33 44.11
CA GLN A 9 130.34 -65.55 44.42
C GLN A 9 131.60 -66.40 44.24
N VAL A 10 132.67 -65.80 43.70
CA VAL A 10 134.06 -66.26 43.88
C VAL A 10 134.91 -65.01 44.08
N LEU A 11 135.63 -64.91 45.20
CA LEU A 11 136.66 -63.89 45.37
C LEU A 11 137.96 -64.34 44.68
N LEU A 12 138.63 -63.40 44.02
CA LEU A 12 140.09 -63.39 43.89
C LEU A 12 140.56 -61.92 43.84
N PHE A 13 141.79 -61.67 44.29
CA PHE A 13 142.14 -60.42 44.97
C PHE A 13 143.41 -59.78 44.36
N ILE A 14 143.41 -58.44 44.26
CA ILE A 14 144.56 -57.56 43.99
C ILE A 14 145.23 -57.68 42.59
N SER A 15 145.11 -56.59 41.81
CA SER A 15 146.30 -55.79 41.46
C SER A 15 145.89 -54.34 41.19
N VAL A 16 146.70 -53.37 41.61
CA VAL A 16 146.41 -51.93 41.48
C VAL A 16 147.25 -51.32 40.36
N LEU A 17 146.59 -50.79 39.34
CA LEU A 17 147.16 -49.79 38.42
C LEU A 17 146.10 -48.73 38.13
N SER A 18 146.30 -47.54 38.70
CA SER A 18 145.40 -46.39 38.55
C SER A 18 145.76 -45.58 37.30
N LEU A 19 144.89 -45.61 36.28
CA LEU A 19 144.92 -44.69 35.15
C LEU A 19 143.59 -43.93 35.08
N SER A 20 143.60 -42.68 35.58
CA SER A 20 142.44 -41.79 35.59
C SER A 20 142.53 -40.78 34.45
N SER A 21 141.85 -41.05 33.33
CA SER A 21 141.68 -40.10 32.23
C SER A 21 140.33 -39.38 32.36
N VAL A 22 140.35 -38.12 32.79
CA VAL A 22 139.16 -37.26 32.88
C VAL A 22 139.09 -36.37 31.65
N HIS A 23 137.98 -36.41 30.92
CA HIS A 23 137.64 -35.43 29.88
C HIS A 23 136.64 -34.43 30.47
N GLY A 24 136.99 -33.15 30.52
CA GLY A 24 136.14 -32.09 31.07
C GLY A 24 135.17 -31.53 30.03
N GLN A 25 133.87 -31.76 30.23
CA GLN A 25 132.78 -31.05 29.58
C GLN A 25 131.96 -30.34 30.66
N VAL A 26 131.57 -29.09 30.42
CA VAL A 26 130.78 -28.29 31.38
C VAL A 26 129.55 -27.72 30.68
N SER A 27 128.42 -27.78 31.37
CA SER A 27 127.15 -27.21 30.95
C SER A 27 126.66 -26.20 31.99
N TYR A 28 126.31 -25.00 31.54
CA TYR A 28 125.60 -24.01 32.35
C TYR A 28 124.19 -23.80 31.78
N SER A 29 123.25 -23.40 32.62
CA SER A 29 121.97 -22.83 32.20
C SER A 29 121.90 -21.38 32.66
N ILE A 30 121.39 -20.50 31.80
CA ILE A 30 121.14 -19.09 32.10
C ILE A 30 119.76 -18.69 31.58
N PRO A 31 119.02 -17.82 32.29
CA PRO A 31 117.92 -17.12 31.65
C PRO A 31 118.45 -16.26 30.51
N GLU A 32 117.59 -16.01 29.54
CA GLU A 32 117.84 -15.02 28.52
C GLU A 32 117.75 -13.58 29.04
N GLU A 33 117.93 -12.62 28.12
CA GLU A 33 117.73 -11.18 28.30
C GLU A 33 118.55 -10.51 29.43
N MET A 34 119.43 -11.29 30.08
CA MET A 34 120.38 -10.90 31.12
C MET A 34 121.29 -9.74 30.69
N ALA A 35 121.59 -8.86 31.64
CA ALA A 35 122.43 -7.69 31.41
C ALA A 35 123.85 -8.06 30.94
N LYS A 36 124.41 -7.26 30.02
CA LYS A 36 125.82 -7.37 29.60
C LYS A 36 126.75 -7.25 30.83
N GLY A 37 127.74 -8.14 30.92
CA GLY A 37 128.64 -8.30 32.07
C GLY A 37 128.15 -9.26 33.16
N SER A 38 126.95 -9.84 33.03
CA SER A 38 126.44 -10.87 33.96
C SER A 38 127.31 -12.13 33.97
N LEU A 39 127.37 -12.80 35.11
CA LEU A 39 128.13 -14.03 35.33
C LEU A 39 127.37 -15.26 34.79
N VAL A 40 127.99 -16.01 33.89
CA VAL A 40 127.46 -17.30 33.38
C VAL A 40 127.94 -18.48 34.23
N GLY A 41 129.22 -18.48 34.64
CA GLY A 41 129.80 -19.59 35.40
C GLY A 41 131.29 -19.43 35.70
N ASN A 42 131.83 -20.23 36.62
CA ASN A 42 133.24 -20.17 37.06
C ASN A 42 134.09 -21.28 36.45
N ILE A 43 134.32 -21.18 35.14
CA ILE A 43 134.96 -22.23 34.35
C ILE A 43 136.37 -22.63 34.84
N ALA A 44 137.09 -21.75 35.54
CA ALA A 44 138.34 -22.10 36.23
C ALA A 44 138.12 -23.11 37.37
N GLN A 45 137.14 -22.85 38.23
CA GLN A 45 136.78 -23.75 39.33
C GLN A 45 136.18 -25.05 38.80
N ASP A 46 135.27 -24.97 37.83
CA ASP A 46 134.47 -26.10 37.36
C ASP A 46 135.27 -27.08 36.49
N LEU A 47 136.34 -26.61 35.82
CA LEU A 47 137.33 -27.46 35.13
C LEU A 47 138.56 -27.81 35.99
N GLY A 48 138.66 -27.29 37.22
CA GLY A 48 139.85 -27.49 38.07
C GLY A 48 141.13 -26.80 37.56
N LEU A 49 141.00 -25.74 36.77
CA LEU A 49 142.11 -24.98 36.18
C LEU A 49 142.56 -23.82 37.09
N ASP A 50 143.83 -23.79 37.49
CA ASP A 50 144.42 -22.61 38.15
C ASP A 50 144.30 -21.38 37.22
N ILE A 51 143.92 -20.23 37.79
CA ILE A 51 143.86 -18.93 37.10
C ILE A 51 145.21 -18.61 36.42
N LYS A 52 146.34 -19.06 37.00
CA LYS A 52 147.67 -18.94 36.37
C LYS A 52 147.77 -19.73 35.06
N ARG A 53 147.17 -20.93 34.97
CA ARG A 53 147.15 -21.78 33.77
C ARG A 53 146.33 -21.15 32.65
N LEU A 54 145.20 -20.51 32.97
CA LEU A 54 144.40 -19.75 31.99
C LEU A 54 145.19 -18.58 31.38
N LYS A 55 145.96 -17.85 32.20
CA LYS A 55 146.83 -16.77 31.70
C LYS A 55 148.04 -17.29 30.92
N SER A 56 148.77 -18.28 31.44
CA SER A 56 149.97 -18.81 30.79
C SER A 56 149.67 -19.55 29.49
N GLY A 57 148.54 -20.28 29.44
CA GLY A 57 148.03 -20.98 28.27
C GLY A 57 147.19 -20.11 27.31
N LYS A 58 147.19 -18.78 27.48
CA LYS A 58 146.47 -17.81 26.61
C LYS A 58 144.99 -18.15 26.33
N ALA A 59 144.28 -18.71 27.32
CA ALA A 59 142.95 -19.29 27.13
C ALA A 59 142.01 -18.41 26.29
N ARG A 60 141.37 -18.97 25.27
CA ARG A 60 140.45 -18.27 24.36
C ARG A 60 139.21 -19.09 24.06
N ILE A 61 138.07 -18.41 23.91
CA ILE A 61 136.86 -19.02 23.33
C ILE A 61 137.07 -19.18 21.81
N TYR A 62 136.46 -20.21 21.26
CA TYR A 62 136.23 -20.42 19.84
C TYR A 62 134.77 -20.81 19.63
N THR A 63 134.06 -20.04 18.80
CA THR A 63 132.71 -20.33 18.31
C THR A 63 132.81 -20.73 16.83
N GLY A 64 131.89 -21.59 16.38
CA GLY A 64 131.71 -21.83 14.93
C GLY A 64 131.05 -20.63 14.25
N ASP A 65 130.10 -20.01 14.94
CA ASP A 65 129.34 -18.85 14.47
C ASP A 65 129.99 -17.52 14.88
N SER A 66 129.74 -16.47 14.09
CA SER A 66 130.37 -15.15 14.23
C SER A 66 129.80 -14.29 15.38
N ALA A 67 128.77 -14.76 16.07
CA ALA A 67 128.12 -14.04 17.17
C ALA A 67 128.70 -14.47 18.53
N GLU A 68 129.69 -13.72 19.01
CA GLU A 68 130.31 -13.92 20.32
C GLU A 68 129.42 -13.38 21.47
N TYR A 69 128.38 -14.13 21.85
CA TYR A 69 127.50 -13.76 22.98
C TYR A 69 128.18 -13.83 24.36
N ILE A 70 129.24 -14.62 24.51
CA ILE A 70 129.89 -14.94 25.79
C ILE A 70 131.40 -14.66 25.71
N GLU A 71 131.94 -14.05 26.77
CA GLU A 71 133.36 -13.69 26.93
C GLU A 71 134.02 -14.47 28.09
N LEU A 72 135.28 -14.87 27.92
CA LEU A 72 136.09 -15.49 28.97
C LEU A 72 136.95 -14.44 29.70
N ASN A 73 136.58 -14.10 30.92
CA ASN A 73 137.39 -13.24 31.79
C ASN A 73 138.58 -14.03 32.35
N LYS A 74 139.73 -13.89 31.68
CA LYS A 74 141.00 -14.58 31.99
C LYS A 74 141.65 -14.13 33.31
N GLU A 75 141.13 -13.11 33.96
CA GLU A 75 141.64 -12.59 35.24
C GLU A 75 140.98 -13.27 36.44
N ARG A 76 139.67 -13.52 36.33
CA ARG A 76 138.85 -14.12 37.39
C ARG A 76 138.54 -15.60 37.15
N GLY A 77 138.75 -16.09 35.93
CA GLY A 77 138.46 -17.48 35.55
C GLY A 77 136.99 -17.76 35.25
N VAL A 78 136.21 -16.72 34.89
CA VAL A 78 134.75 -16.79 34.76
C VAL A 78 134.29 -16.48 33.34
N LEU A 79 133.12 -17.00 32.97
CA LEU A 79 132.41 -16.65 31.74
C LEU A 79 131.43 -15.52 32.03
N LEU A 80 131.40 -14.51 31.15
CA LEU A 80 130.55 -13.32 31.25
C LEU A 80 129.72 -13.14 29.98
N ILE A 81 128.54 -12.56 30.10
CA ILE A 81 127.69 -12.20 28.95
C ILE A 81 128.25 -10.94 28.26
N LYS A 82 128.54 -11.03 26.96
CA LYS A 82 129.10 -9.94 26.15
C LYS A 82 128.02 -9.16 25.40
N GLU A 83 127.03 -9.88 24.86
CA GLU A 83 125.88 -9.31 24.15
C GLU A 83 124.59 -9.84 24.81
N ARG A 84 123.50 -9.07 24.78
CA ARG A 84 122.22 -9.52 25.35
C ARG A 84 121.69 -10.66 24.48
N ILE A 85 121.19 -11.71 25.12
CA ILE A 85 120.75 -12.95 24.47
C ILE A 85 119.22 -12.91 24.40
N ASP A 86 118.71 -12.94 23.18
CA ASP A 86 117.28 -12.95 22.80
C ASP A 86 117.03 -14.34 22.20
N ARG A 87 116.21 -15.17 22.86
CA ARG A 87 116.03 -16.58 22.52
C ARG A 87 115.07 -16.75 21.34
N GLU A 88 114.12 -15.84 21.16
CA GLU A 88 113.14 -15.84 20.08
C GLU A 88 113.81 -15.52 18.74
N ALA A 89 114.76 -14.58 18.72
CA ALA A 89 115.57 -14.26 17.55
C ALA A 89 116.63 -15.34 17.23
N LEU A 90 117.15 -16.05 18.25
CA LEU A 90 118.14 -17.12 18.08
C LEU A 90 117.53 -18.47 17.67
N CYS A 91 116.48 -18.89 18.37
CA CYS A 91 115.91 -20.23 18.33
C CYS A 91 114.42 -20.25 17.95
N GLY A 92 113.73 -19.11 17.99
CA GLY A 92 112.27 -19.05 17.79
C GLY A 92 111.55 -19.99 18.74
N GLN A 93 110.65 -20.82 18.22
CA GLN A 93 109.94 -21.84 19.02
C GLN A 93 110.67 -23.18 19.11
N THR A 94 111.99 -23.25 18.85
CA THR A 94 112.76 -24.49 18.99
C THR A 94 113.35 -24.67 20.39
N THR A 95 113.25 -25.90 20.91
CA THR A 95 113.70 -26.28 22.26
C THR A 95 114.39 -27.64 22.24
N PRO A 96 115.48 -27.86 22.99
CA PRO A 96 116.19 -26.87 23.82
C PRO A 96 116.97 -25.86 22.96
N CYS A 97 117.12 -24.63 23.47
CA CYS A 97 117.95 -23.59 22.86
C CYS A 97 119.30 -23.54 23.59
N ALA A 98 120.41 -23.74 22.88
CA ALA A 98 121.74 -23.83 23.51
C ALA A 98 122.87 -23.27 22.63
N LEU A 99 123.78 -22.54 23.26
CA LEU A 99 125.03 -22.06 22.66
C LEU A 99 126.14 -23.08 22.89
N HIS A 100 126.79 -23.55 21.83
CA HIS A 100 127.91 -24.49 21.89
C HIS A 100 129.22 -23.82 21.47
N PHE A 101 130.23 -23.86 22.32
CA PHE A 101 131.54 -23.27 22.05
C PHE A 101 132.66 -24.02 22.77
N GLN A 102 133.91 -23.82 22.33
CA GLN A 102 135.07 -24.44 22.95
C GLN A 102 135.98 -23.39 23.60
N ILE A 103 136.65 -23.76 24.69
CA ILE A 103 137.74 -22.97 25.27
C ILE A 103 139.05 -23.70 25.01
N ILE A 104 139.98 -23.03 24.33
CA ILE A 104 141.27 -23.56 23.89
C ILE A 104 142.38 -22.94 24.74
N LEU A 105 143.24 -23.78 25.31
CA LEU A 105 144.49 -23.42 25.98
C LEU A 105 145.68 -23.91 25.14
N GLU A 106 146.79 -23.17 25.19
CA GLU A 106 148.03 -23.45 24.48
C GLU A 106 149.15 -23.93 25.43
N ASN A 107 150.06 -24.77 24.92
CA ASN A 107 151.28 -25.27 25.59
C ASN A 107 151.11 -25.82 27.04
N PRO A 108 150.75 -27.10 27.23
CA PRO A 108 150.26 -28.05 26.22
C PRO A 108 148.92 -27.59 25.64
N MET A 109 148.58 -28.07 24.44
CA MET A 109 147.27 -27.73 23.84
C MET A 109 146.16 -28.60 24.46
N GLU A 110 145.16 -27.93 25.01
CA GLU A 110 143.98 -28.52 25.64
C GLU A 110 142.75 -27.78 25.09
N PHE A 111 141.65 -28.48 24.85
CA PHE A 111 140.37 -27.87 24.53
C PHE A 111 139.26 -28.46 25.40
N TYR A 112 138.34 -27.60 25.80
CA TYR A 112 137.19 -27.94 26.64
C TYR A 112 135.92 -27.52 25.90
N SER A 113 134.93 -28.42 25.86
CA SER A 113 133.62 -28.12 25.25
C SER A 113 132.67 -27.58 26.32
N ILE A 114 132.15 -26.37 26.08
CA ILE A 114 131.18 -25.71 26.93
C ILE A 114 129.84 -25.69 26.18
N THR A 115 128.75 -25.89 26.91
CA THR A 115 127.39 -25.67 26.41
C THR A 115 126.65 -24.77 27.39
N VAL A 116 125.95 -23.77 26.87
CA VAL A 116 125.14 -22.85 27.67
C VAL A 116 123.71 -22.93 27.16
N GLU A 117 122.86 -23.57 27.95
CA GLU A 117 121.42 -23.67 27.70
C GLU A 117 120.75 -22.35 28.07
N ILE A 118 119.96 -21.80 27.15
CA ILE A 118 119.21 -20.56 27.32
C ILE A 118 117.80 -20.94 27.76
N THR A 119 117.44 -20.59 29.00
CA THR A 119 116.10 -20.84 29.54
C THR A 119 115.17 -19.66 29.24
N ASP A 120 114.07 -19.99 28.60
CA ASP A 120 112.97 -19.10 28.20
C ASP A 120 112.42 -18.25 29.36
N THR A 121 112.16 -16.96 29.09
CA THR A 121 111.63 -15.99 30.06
C THR A 121 110.36 -15.32 29.54
N ASN A 122 109.32 -15.18 30.38
CA ASN A 122 108.00 -14.68 29.98
C ASN A 122 108.01 -13.17 29.68
N ASP A 123 108.36 -12.79 28.45
CA ASP A 123 108.55 -11.40 28.02
C ASP A 123 107.69 -11.01 26.80
N ASN A 124 107.19 -11.99 26.03
CA ASN A 124 106.18 -11.76 25.01
C ASN A 124 104.77 -12.01 25.56
N ALA A 125 103.87 -11.03 25.39
CA ALA A 125 102.45 -11.24 25.67
C ALA A 125 101.75 -11.96 24.49
N PRO A 126 100.73 -12.80 24.72
CA PRO A 126 99.89 -13.33 23.65
C PRO A 126 99.22 -12.20 22.83
N VAL A 127 99.37 -12.20 21.50
CA VAL A 127 98.81 -11.18 20.59
C VAL A 127 97.84 -11.78 19.59
N PHE A 128 96.67 -11.16 19.42
CA PHE A 128 95.75 -11.44 18.32
C PHE A 128 96.12 -10.61 17.08
N LYS A 129 96.05 -11.23 15.89
CA LYS A 129 96.30 -10.55 14.61
C LYS A 129 95.27 -9.47 14.26
N ARG A 130 94.10 -9.49 14.92
CA ARG A 130 93.01 -8.54 14.75
C ARG A 130 92.52 -8.08 16.13
N ASN A 131 92.21 -6.79 16.25
CA ASN A 131 91.66 -6.21 17.48
C ASN A 131 90.17 -6.53 17.65
N ALA A 132 89.48 -6.84 16.55
CA ALA A 132 88.07 -7.21 16.52
C ALA A 132 87.75 -8.25 15.42
N MET A 133 86.72 -9.06 15.67
CA MET A 133 86.14 -10.03 14.75
C MET A 133 84.62 -9.87 14.75
N THR A 134 83.99 -9.90 13.57
CA THR A 134 82.54 -9.77 13.39
C THR A 134 81.93 -11.11 12.98
N PHE A 135 80.76 -11.45 13.54
CA PHE A 135 79.92 -12.56 13.10
C PHE A 135 78.49 -12.06 12.85
N GLU A 136 77.84 -12.68 11.88
CA GLU A 136 76.41 -12.56 11.62
C GLU A 136 75.81 -13.95 11.89
N ILE A 137 74.87 -14.05 12.82
CA ILE A 137 74.34 -15.33 13.32
C ILE A 137 72.82 -15.20 13.44
N SER A 138 72.03 -15.99 12.72
CA SER A 138 70.57 -15.97 12.90
C SER A 138 70.15 -16.55 14.25
N GLU A 139 69.07 -16.04 14.84
CA GLU A 139 68.54 -16.59 16.08
C GLU A 139 68.01 -18.02 15.98
N SER A 140 67.54 -18.39 14.78
CA SER A 140 67.25 -19.77 14.38
C SER A 140 68.46 -20.72 14.46
N ALA A 141 69.67 -20.23 14.76
CA ALA A 141 70.86 -21.05 14.95
C ALA A 141 70.70 -22.03 16.13
N LEU A 142 70.66 -23.32 15.80
CA LEU A 142 70.52 -24.39 16.78
C LEU A 142 71.62 -24.36 17.85
N THR A 143 71.22 -24.54 19.11
CA THR A 143 72.15 -24.68 20.23
C THR A 143 73.16 -25.81 19.98
N GLY A 144 74.44 -25.54 20.24
CA GLY A 144 75.56 -26.40 19.84
C GLY A 144 76.24 -26.01 18.52
N ALA A 145 75.71 -25.03 17.76
CA ALA A 145 76.41 -24.41 16.63
C ALA A 145 77.82 -23.90 17.03
N ARG A 146 78.77 -24.00 16.11
CA ARG A 146 80.20 -23.76 16.35
C ARG A 146 80.76 -22.70 15.40
N PHE A 147 81.49 -21.73 15.96
CA PHE A 147 82.09 -20.61 15.26
C PHE A 147 83.61 -20.62 15.54
N VAL A 148 84.43 -20.66 14.48
CA VAL A 148 85.89 -20.77 14.61
C VAL A 148 86.47 -19.39 14.90
N LEU A 149 87.25 -19.27 15.97
CA LEU A 149 87.92 -18.02 16.36
C LEU A 149 89.38 -17.99 15.88
N GLU A 150 89.92 -16.79 15.67
CA GLU A 150 91.34 -16.60 15.38
C GLU A 150 92.19 -16.87 16.64
N ARG A 151 93.28 -17.64 16.47
CA ARG A 151 94.21 -18.01 17.55
C ARG A 151 95.15 -16.84 17.84
N ALA A 152 95.36 -16.51 19.12
CA ALA A 152 96.48 -15.67 19.54
C ALA A 152 97.84 -16.35 19.22
N ILE A 153 98.79 -15.54 18.82
CA ILE A 153 100.19 -15.94 18.60
C ILE A 153 100.99 -15.44 19.80
N ASP A 154 101.94 -16.25 20.20
CA ASP A 154 102.82 -16.03 21.33
C ASP A 154 104.18 -16.64 20.94
N ASN A 155 105.28 -16.00 21.32
CA ASN A 155 106.63 -16.34 20.88
C ASN A 155 107.34 -17.26 21.88
N ASP A 156 107.02 -17.10 23.16
CA ASP A 156 107.62 -17.79 24.30
C ASP A 156 107.25 -19.29 24.28
N VAL A 157 108.02 -20.13 24.98
CA VAL A 157 107.87 -21.59 24.92
C VAL A 157 107.55 -22.26 26.26
N GLY A 158 107.19 -23.54 26.21
CA GLY A 158 106.97 -24.36 27.40
C GLY A 158 105.76 -23.92 28.23
N ILE A 159 106.02 -23.29 29.38
CA ILE A 159 105.00 -22.78 30.30
C ILE A 159 104.63 -21.32 30.02
N ASN A 160 105.60 -20.52 29.58
CA ASN A 160 105.41 -19.10 29.30
C ASN A 160 104.49 -18.94 28.08
N GLY A 161 104.79 -19.59 26.95
CA GLY A 161 103.89 -19.55 25.78
C GLY A 161 102.44 -19.99 26.05
N LEU A 162 101.48 -19.19 25.54
CA LEU A 162 100.02 -19.38 25.44
C LEU A 162 99.45 -20.71 25.99
N GLN A 163 98.84 -20.63 27.18
CA GLN A 163 98.18 -21.78 27.81
C GLN A 163 96.67 -21.82 27.57
N SER A 164 95.96 -20.69 27.72
CA SER A 164 94.51 -20.70 27.91
C SER A 164 93.75 -19.54 27.27
N TYR A 165 92.43 -19.71 27.13
CA TYR A 165 91.51 -18.72 26.59
C TYR A 165 90.26 -18.59 27.46
N TYR A 166 89.78 -17.34 27.60
CA TYR A 166 88.55 -17.01 28.31
C TYR A 166 87.67 -16.11 27.43
N LEU A 167 86.36 -16.30 27.50
CA LEU A 167 85.35 -15.47 26.84
C LEU A 167 84.52 -14.78 27.90
N ARG A 168 84.17 -13.51 27.70
CA ARG A 168 83.27 -12.75 28.58
C ARG A 168 82.37 -11.80 27.78
N PRO A 169 81.06 -11.68 28.07
CA PRO A 169 80.27 -12.56 28.94
C PRO A 169 80.12 -13.98 28.34
N THR A 170 79.48 -14.89 29.07
CA THR A 170 79.24 -16.29 28.64
C THR A 170 77.76 -16.67 28.66
N ASP A 171 76.86 -15.71 28.44
CA ASP A 171 75.42 -15.92 28.62
C ASP A 171 74.80 -16.80 27.55
N HIS A 172 75.13 -16.54 26.28
CA HIS A 172 74.67 -17.33 25.13
C HIS A 172 75.78 -18.25 24.56
N PHE A 173 77.05 -17.88 24.75
CA PHE A 173 78.22 -18.53 24.13
C PHE A 173 79.25 -19.01 25.16
N ILE A 174 79.88 -20.16 24.89
CA ILE A 174 81.05 -20.68 25.63
C ILE A 174 82.18 -21.03 24.68
N LEU A 175 83.41 -21.13 25.19
CA LEU A 175 84.53 -21.70 24.42
C LEU A 175 84.57 -23.23 24.58
N LYS A 176 84.92 -23.93 23.50
CA LYS A 176 85.39 -25.32 23.55
C LYS A 176 86.75 -25.40 22.83
N PRO A 177 87.82 -25.89 23.49
CA PRO A 177 89.11 -26.09 22.83
C PRO A 177 89.01 -27.25 21.83
N ASN A 178 89.37 -27.03 20.57
CA ASN A 178 89.31 -28.08 19.56
C ASN A 178 90.53 -29.00 19.65
N SER A 179 90.43 -30.04 20.49
CA SER A 179 91.50 -31.03 20.69
C SER A 179 91.56 -32.07 19.55
N LYS A 180 91.69 -31.61 18.30
CA LYS A 180 92.02 -32.48 17.15
C LYS A 180 93.52 -32.77 17.13
N ILE A 181 93.87 -34.05 17.13
CA ILE A 181 95.25 -34.53 17.03
C ILE A 181 95.80 -34.16 15.64
N GLY A 182 96.91 -33.42 15.60
CA GLY A 182 97.75 -33.28 14.41
C GLY A 182 98.25 -31.87 14.06
N SER A 183 97.47 -30.81 14.27
CA SER A 183 97.91 -29.43 13.99
C SER A 183 97.03 -28.36 14.66
N SER A 184 97.67 -27.27 15.09
CA SER A 184 97.14 -26.02 15.69
C SER A 184 95.92 -26.12 16.63
N LYS A 185 96.11 -25.71 17.90
CA LYS A 185 95.03 -25.44 18.87
C LYS A 185 94.14 -24.26 18.39
N ASN A 186 93.18 -24.51 17.51
CA ASN A 186 92.16 -23.52 17.16
C ASN A 186 91.04 -23.52 18.21
N VAL A 187 90.49 -22.34 18.51
CA VAL A 187 89.44 -22.17 19.52
C VAL A 187 88.08 -22.09 18.81
N GLU A 188 87.08 -22.79 19.34
CA GLU A 188 85.71 -22.73 18.84
C GLU A 188 84.80 -22.09 19.89
N MET A 189 84.09 -21.04 19.50
CA MET A 189 82.95 -20.50 20.24
C MET A 189 81.72 -21.37 19.93
N VAL A 190 80.94 -21.71 20.95
CA VAL A 190 79.80 -22.62 20.83
C VAL A 190 78.57 -22.00 21.47
N LEU A 191 77.48 -21.93 20.71
CA LEU A 191 76.18 -21.46 21.18
C LEU A 191 75.60 -22.46 22.20
N GLN A 192 75.03 -21.97 23.31
CA GLN A 192 74.48 -22.80 24.40
C GLN A 192 73.03 -22.49 24.74
N LYS A 193 72.62 -21.24 24.60
CA LYS A 193 71.21 -20.80 24.63
C LYS A 193 70.86 -20.30 23.22
N PRO A 194 69.58 -20.33 22.80
CA PRO A 194 69.16 -19.61 21.59
C PRO A 194 69.51 -18.12 21.69
N LEU A 195 69.53 -17.44 20.55
CA LEU A 195 69.51 -15.97 20.48
C LEU A 195 68.05 -15.50 20.32
N ASP A 196 67.86 -14.19 20.34
CA ASP A 196 66.57 -13.50 20.53
C ASP A 196 66.85 -12.02 20.17
N ARG A 197 66.59 -11.62 18.91
CA ARG A 197 66.98 -10.34 18.30
C ARG A 197 66.10 -9.19 18.79
N GLU A 198 64.81 -9.44 18.99
CA GLU A 198 63.80 -8.52 19.51
C GLU A 198 64.23 -7.95 20.87
N LYS A 199 64.97 -8.76 21.63
CA LYS A 199 65.56 -8.40 22.92
C LYS A 199 67.01 -7.97 22.85
N GLN A 200 67.82 -8.52 21.94
CA GLN A 200 69.21 -8.11 21.75
C GLN A 200 69.75 -8.38 20.34
N ASP A 201 69.59 -7.39 19.45
CA ASP A 201 70.12 -7.35 18.08
C ASP A 201 71.66 -7.45 17.98
N GLN A 202 72.39 -6.92 18.95
CA GLN A 202 73.86 -6.91 18.96
C GLN A 202 74.46 -7.37 20.29
N ILE A 203 75.31 -8.41 20.21
CA ILE A 203 76.04 -8.98 21.34
C ILE A 203 77.54 -8.69 21.17
N SER A 204 78.16 -8.06 22.18
CA SER A 204 79.60 -7.81 22.20
C SER A 204 80.29 -8.66 23.27
N LEU A 205 81.28 -9.45 22.86
CA LEU A 205 82.08 -10.33 23.71
C LEU A 205 83.56 -9.92 23.66
N ILE A 206 84.32 -10.33 24.67
CA ILE A 206 85.77 -10.16 24.75
C ILE A 206 86.39 -11.55 24.89
N LEU A 207 87.26 -11.89 23.95
CA LEU A 207 88.14 -13.06 24.01
C LEU A 207 89.47 -12.63 24.60
N THR A 208 89.86 -13.24 25.72
CA THR A 208 91.16 -13.06 26.37
C THR A 208 92.01 -14.31 26.16
N ALA A 209 93.27 -14.13 25.76
CA ALA A 209 94.30 -15.16 25.73
C ALA A 209 95.27 -14.93 26.90
N LEU A 210 95.61 -15.98 27.65
CA LEU A 210 96.60 -15.95 28.71
C LEU A 210 97.77 -16.89 28.41
N ASP A 211 98.95 -16.42 28.77
CA ASP A 211 100.18 -17.19 28.92
C ASP A 211 100.13 -18.10 30.16
N GLY A 212 101.28 -18.61 30.60
CA GLY A 212 101.41 -19.36 31.86
C GLY A 212 102.60 -18.97 32.73
N GLY A 213 103.37 -17.95 32.36
CA GLY A 213 104.54 -17.51 33.13
C GLY A 213 104.19 -16.67 34.37
N GLU A 214 105.25 -16.21 35.06
CA GLU A 214 105.14 -15.31 36.21
C GLU A 214 106.03 -14.07 35.98
N PRO A 215 105.46 -12.85 35.79
CA PRO A 215 104.04 -12.50 35.83
C PRO A 215 103.27 -12.92 34.56
N GLN A 216 101.98 -13.21 34.73
CA GLN A 216 101.08 -13.50 33.60
C GLN A 216 100.74 -12.22 32.80
N LEU A 217 100.84 -12.34 31.49
CA LEU A 217 100.49 -11.36 30.46
C LEU A 217 99.23 -11.81 29.70
N SER A 218 98.59 -10.88 28.99
CA SER A 218 97.32 -11.19 28.33
C SER A 218 97.07 -10.41 27.05
N GLY A 219 96.53 -11.11 26.05
CA GLY A 219 95.98 -10.51 24.84
C GLY A 219 94.46 -10.44 24.88
N THR A 220 93.85 -9.44 24.24
CA THR A 220 92.39 -9.36 24.10
C THR A 220 91.96 -9.00 22.68
N MET A 221 90.89 -9.66 22.20
CA MET A 221 90.19 -9.35 20.95
C MET A 221 88.70 -9.20 21.24
N ARG A 222 88.05 -8.21 20.61
CA ARG A 222 86.58 -8.05 20.68
C ARG A 222 85.91 -8.96 19.65
N ILE A 223 84.79 -9.56 20.02
CA ILE A 223 83.89 -10.25 19.10
C ILE A 223 82.59 -9.46 19.08
N ILE A 224 82.13 -9.05 17.90
CA ILE A 224 80.86 -8.36 17.69
C ILE A 224 79.97 -9.30 16.92
N ILE A 225 78.81 -9.62 17.46
CA ILE A 225 77.83 -10.52 16.88
C ILE A 225 76.59 -9.69 16.57
N THR A 226 76.25 -9.59 15.29
CA THR A 226 74.93 -9.13 14.84
C THR A 226 74.02 -10.35 14.77
N VAL A 227 72.89 -10.30 15.46
CA VAL A 227 71.85 -11.32 15.34
C VAL A 227 71.09 -11.07 14.03
N LEU A 228 70.93 -12.11 13.21
CA LEU A 228 70.16 -12.02 11.96
C LEU A 228 68.73 -12.50 12.18
N ASP A 229 67.81 -11.60 11.87
CA ASP A 229 66.37 -11.81 11.83
C ASP A 229 65.95 -13.15 11.20
N ALA A 230 65.04 -13.85 11.87
CA ALA A 230 64.29 -14.97 11.34
C ALA A 230 62.80 -14.74 11.58
N ASN A 231 61.95 -15.23 10.68
CA ASN A 231 60.50 -15.11 10.80
C ASN A 231 59.99 -16.10 11.87
N ASP A 232 60.05 -15.72 13.15
CA ASP A 232 59.69 -16.58 14.29
C ASP A 232 58.65 -15.98 15.25
N ASN A 233 58.38 -14.68 15.11
CA ASN A 233 57.11 -14.10 15.54
C ASN A 233 56.05 -14.28 14.43
N ALA A 234 54.82 -13.86 14.74
CA ALA A 234 53.73 -13.79 13.79
C ALA A 234 53.02 -12.44 13.99
N PRO A 235 52.35 -11.90 12.96
CA PRO A 235 51.62 -10.65 13.10
C PRO A 235 50.49 -10.84 14.10
N VAL A 236 50.27 -9.87 15.00
CA VAL A 236 49.19 -9.92 16.00
C VAL A 236 48.24 -8.75 15.78
N CYS A 237 46.94 -9.04 15.63
CA CYS A 237 45.91 -8.01 15.51
C CYS A 237 45.74 -7.22 16.82
N ALA A 238 45.60 -5.90 16.73
CA ALA A 238 45.52 -5.01 17.89
C ALA A 238 44.21 -5.19 18.69
N GLU A 239 43.13 -5.57 18.00
CA GLU A 239 41.84 -5.97 18.59
C GLU A 239 41.36 -7.26 17.91
N ALA A 240 40.72 -8.15 18.66
CA ALA A 240 40.24 -9.44 18.14
C ALA A 240 38.92 -9.32 17.35
N GLU A 241 38.06 -8.37 17.74
CA GLU A 241 36.79 -8.06 17.09
C GLU A 241 36.67 -6.53 16.94
N TYR A 242 36.50 -6.05 15.71
CA TYR A 242 36.27 -4.64 15.39
C TYR A 242 34.80 -4.42 15.04
N THR A 243 34.13 -3.45 15.68
CA THR A 243 32.75 -3.06 15.35
C THR A 243 32.72 -1.79 14.50
N ALA A 244 32.01 -1.81 13.37
CA ALA A 244 31.76 -0.63 12.53
C ALA A 244 30.29 -0.54 12.14
N SER A 245 29.74 0.67 12.00
CA SER A 245 28.36 0.89 11.54
C SER A 245 28.31 1.69 10.24
N ILE A 246 27.37 1.34 9.35
CA ILE A 246 27.26 1.94 8.02
C ILE A 246 25.80 2.03 7.57
N SER A 247 25.37 3.19 7.07
CA SER A 247 24.05 3.35 6.43
C SER A 247 23.98 2.59 5.10
N GLU A 248 22.89 1.90 4.81
CA GLU A 248 22.78 1.12 3.56
C GLU A 248 22.90 1.98 2.27
N GLY A 249 22.35 3.20 2.29
CA GLY A 249 22.53 4.20 1.23
C GLY A 249 23.95 4.76 1.08
N ALA A 250 24.97 4.19 1.75
CA ALA A 250 26.35 4.67 1.67
C ALA A 250 26.96 4.50 0.27
N PRO A 251 27.67 5.51 -0.25
CA PRO A 251 28.32 5.40 -1.55
C PRO A 251 29.55 4.47 -1.51
N LYS A 252 29.80 3.79 -2.63
CA LYS A 252 31.00 2.98 -2.85
C LYS A 252 32.27 3.81 -2.62
N GLY A 253 33.25 3.20 -1.96
CA GLY A 253 34.50 3.82 -1.51
C GLY A 253 34.47 4.35 -0.07
N THR A 254 33.30 4.36 0.59
CA THR A 254 33.15 4.68 2.02
C THR A 254 34.04 3.77 2.87
N VAL A 255 34.78 4.36 3.80
CA VAL A 255 35.65 3.64 4.76
C VAL A 255 34.81 3.26 5.98
N LEU A 256 34.92 2.00 6.41
CA LEU A 256 34.23 1.49 7.62
C LEU A 256 35.13 1.57 8.85
N THR A 257 36.29 0.94 8.77
CA THR A 257 37.29 0.89 9.85
C THR A 257 38.69 0.71 9.28
N THR A 258 39.71 0.77 10.14
CA THR A 258 41.11 0.47 9.79
C THR A 258 41.62 -0.60 10.74
N ILE A 259 41.80 -1.81 10.22
CA ILE A 259 42.41 -2.93 10.94
C ILE A 259 43.89 -2.61 11.13
N SER A 260 44.44 -2.96 12.29
CA SER A 260 45.87 -2.81 12.57
C SER A 260 46.39 -4.07 13.23
N ALA A 261 47.43 -4.66 12.65
CA ALA A 261 48.22 -5.71 13.23
C ALA A 261 49.69 -5.28 13.30
N SER A 262 50.40 -5.79 14.30
CA SER A 262 51.82 -5.51 14.54
C SER A 262 52.60 -6.81 14.59
N ASP A 263 53.73 -6.82 13.89
CA ASP A 263 54.74 -7.87 13.96
C ASP A 263 56.01 -7.32 14.66
N ALA A 264 56.81 -8.19 15.26
CA ALA A 264 58.03 -7.82 16.01
C ALA A 264 59.32 -7.92 15.16
N ASP A 265 59.29 -8.71 14.08
CA ASP A 265 60.44 -9.04 13.25
C ASP A 265 60.90 -7.85 12.39
N GLN A 266 62.01 -7.99 11.65
CA GLN A 266 62.64 -6.88 10.94
C GLN A 266 62.52 -6.96 9.42
N GLY A 267 62.03 -5.87 8.81
CA GLY A 267 62.16 -5.66 7.36
C GLY A 267 61.02 -6.28 6.55
N PRO A 268 61.24 -7.40 5.82
CA PRO A 268 60.15 -8.10 5.14
C PRO A 268 59.33 -8.98 6.10
N ASN A 269 59.97 -9.62 7.09
CA ASN A 269 59.30 -10.49 8.05
C ASN A 269 58.31 -9.66 8.88
N GLY A 270 58.79 -8.59 9.52
CA GLY A 270 57.93 -7.60 10.20
C GLY A 270 57.03 -6.73 9.30
N ARG A 271 56.76 -7.12 8.04
CA ARG A 271 55.82 -6.42 7.16
C ARG A 271 54.55 -7.24 6.95
N VAL A 272 53.54 -6.85 7.71
CA VAL A 272 52.16 -7.34 7.56
C VAL A 272 51.53 -6.85 6.25
N THR A 273 50.78 -7.72 5.59
CA THR A 273 49.73 -7.39 4.61
C THR A 273 48.37 -7.92 5.09
N TYR A 274 47.29 -7.28 4.64
CA TYR A 274 45.91 -7.59 5.04
C TYR A 274 45.12 -8.25 3.91
N SER A 275 44.32 -9.26 4.24
CA SER A 275 43.45 -9.94 3.28
C SER A 275 42.14 -10.39 3.94
N ILE A 276 41.09 -10.59 3.15
CA ILE A 276 39.83 -11.19 3.61
C ILE A 276 39.93 -12.70 3.34
N SER A 277 39.92 -13.52 4.39
CA SER A 277 40.24 -14.96 4.30
C SER A 277 39.00 -15.85 4.32
N ASN A 278 37.98 -15.44 5.07
CA ASN A 278 36.70 -16.12 5.18
C ASN A 278 35.56 -15.10 5.34
N THR A 279 34.44 -15.36 4.69
CA THR A 279 33.27 -14.47 4.67
C THR A 279 31.99 -15.27 4.62
N ALA A 280 30.96 -14.78 5.31
CA ALA A 280 29.58 -15.16 5.01
C ALA A 280 29.26 -14.92 3.52
N GLU A 281 28.39 -15.78 2.96
CA GLU A 281 28.13 -15.84 1.52
C GLU A 281 27.68 -14.48 0.94
N GLY A 282 28.54 -13.89 0.10
CA GLY A 282 28.33 -12.59 -0.53
C GLY A 282 29.14 -11.41 0.06
N ALA A 283 29.66 -11.48 1.28
CA ALA A 283 30.34 -10.32 1.89
C ALA A 283 31.64 -9.91 1.17
N ALA A 284 32.33 -10.86 0.53
CA ALA A 284 33.51 -10.59 -0.31
C ALA A 284 33.18 -9.84 -1.64
N GLU A 285 31.91 -9.74 -2.04
CA GLU A 285 31.48 -8.87 -3.14
C GLU A 285 31.13 -7.45 -2.66
N LEU A 286 31.03 -7.26 -1.34
CA LEU A 286 30.57 -6.03 -0.70
C LEU A 286 31.69 -5.23 -0.07
N PHE A 287 32.71 -5.88 0.49
CA PHE A 287 33.79 -5.24 1.24
C PHE A 287 35.18 -5.58 0.68
N GLU A 288 36.07 -4.59 0.70
CA GLU A 288 37.48 -4.67 0.30
C GLU A 288 38.36 -4.20 1.48
N VAL A 289 39.55 -4.77 1.66
CA VAL A 289 40.55 -4.28 2.61
C VAL A 289 41.81 -3.86 1.84
N ASP A 290 42.37 -2.71 2.18
CA ASP A 290 43.64 -2.25 1.63
C ASP A 290 44.80 -3.13 2.14
N GLU A 291 45.46 -3.86 1.23
CA GLU A 291 46.54 -4.80 1.52
C GLU A 291 47.68 -4.20 2.34
N THR A 292 47.96 -2.90 2.20
CA THR A 292 49.10 -2.21 2.85
C THR A 292 48.68 -1.44 4.10
N TYR A 293 47.50 -0.83 4.11
CA TYR A 293 47.07 0.09 5.17
C TYR A 293 45.97 -0.46 6.08
N GLY A 294 45.41 -1.65 5.82
CA GLY A 294 44.37 -2.27 6.65
C GLY A 294 43.01 -1.55 6.59
N VAL A 295 42.84 -0.59 5.68
CA VAL A 295 41.64 0.24 5.55
C VAL A 295 40.53 -0.54 4.87
N MET A 296 39.44 -0.84 5.58
CA MET A 296 38.28 -1.55 5.02
C MET A 296 37.29 -0.57 4.37
N ARG A 297 36.80 -0.93 3.17
CA ARG A 297 35.93 -0.10 2.31
C ARG A 297 34.72 -0.87 1.80
N LEU A 298 33.61 -0.15 1.60
CA LEU A 298 32.44 -0.63 0.86
C LEU A 298 32.69 -0.55 -0.66
N ILE A 299 32.64 -1.68 -1.36
CA ILE A 299 32.68 -1.77 -2.83
C ILE A 299 31.34 -2.19 -3.45
N GLY A 300 30.49 -2.88 -2.67
CA GLY A 300 29.17 -3.36 -3.09
C GLY A 300 28.05 -2.34 -2.90
N ASN A 301 26.82 -2.83 -2.86
CA ASN A 301 25.65 -2.13 -2.35
C ASN A 301 25.13 -2.97 -1.17
N ILE A 302 24.85 -2.33 -0.05
CA ILE A 302 24.28 -2.95 1.15
C ILE A 302 22.79 -2.59 1.24
N ASP A 303 22.05 -3.37 2.03
CA ASP A 303 20.59 -3.53 1.99
C ASP A 303 20.19 -4.14 3.34
N TYR A 304 19.54 -3.36 4.21
CA TYR A 304 19.25 -3.69 5.60
C TYR A 304 18.12 -4.72 5.72
N GLU A 305 17.09 -4.60 4.89
CA GLU A 305 15.96 -5.53 4.77
C GLU A 305 16.44 -6.94 4.43
N LYS A 306 17.47 -7.05 3.61
CA LYS A 306 18.13 -8.30 3.24
C LYS A 306 19.10 -8.79 4.31
N MET A 307 19.96 -7.94 4.87
CA MET A 307 20.98 -8.38 5.85
C MET A 307 21.45 -7.25 6.78
N LYS A 308 21.01 -7.34 8.04
CA LYS A 308 21.20 -6.30 9.08
C LYS A 308 22.62 -6.22 9.67
N HIS A 309 23.44 -7.25 9.49
CA HIS A 309 24.85 -7.25 9.90
C HIS A 309 25.69 -8.21 9.04
N TYR A 310 26.97 -7.93 8.91
CA TYR A 310 27.96 -8.81 8.26
C TYR A 310 29.10 -9.14 9.23
N GLU A 311 29.55 -10.39 9.22
CA GLU A 311 30.80 -10.82 9.84
C GLU A 311 31.84 -11.10 8.74
N VAL A 312 33.01 -10.49 8.85
CA VAL A 312 34.13 -10.59 7.89
C VAL A 312 35.40 -10.97 8.64
N ASP A 313 35.99 -12.12 8.32
CA ASP A 313 37.27 -12.53 8.91
C ASP A 313 38.43 -11.92 8.09
N VAL A 314 39.23 -11.07 8.73
CA VAL A 314 40.39 -10.41 8.12
C VAL A 314 41.66 -11.07 8.65
N GLN A 315 42.48 -11.58 7.74
CA GLN A 315 43.74 -12.23 8.03
C GLN A 315 44.91 -11.26 7.78
N ALA A 316 45.65 -10.98 8.85
CA ALA A 316 46.93 -10.29 8.82
C ALA A 316 48.03 -11.34 8.57
N THR A 317 48.85 -11.17 7.53
CA THR A 317 49.90 -12.13 7.14
C THR A 317 51.24 -11.41 6.96
N ASP A 318 52.34 -12.00 7.39
CA ASP A 318 53.69 -11.49 7.14
C ASP A 318 54.20 -11.88 5.72
N GLN A 319 55.50 -11.67 5.44
CA GLN A 319 56.12 -12.16 4.20
C GLN A 319 56.81 -13.53 4.32
N GLY A 320 56.82 -14.16 5.50
CA GLY A 320 57.33 -15.51 5.75
C GLY A 320 56.27 -16.62 5.65
N GLY A 321 54.99 -16.27 5.75
CA GLY A 321 53.83 -17.16 5.81
C GLY A 321 53.29 -17.45 7.22
N HIS A 322 53.48 -16.57 8.21
CA HIS A 322 52.69 -16.61 9.46
C HIS A 322 51.59 -15.56 9.45
N SER A 323 50.51 -15.82 10.19
CA SER A 323 49.30 -15.01 10.13
C SER A 323 48.42 -15.14 11.38
N ASP A 324 47.72 -14.06 11.70
CA ASP A 324 46.64 -13.99 12.69
C ASP A 324 45.34 -13.53 12.02
N ALA A 325 44.21 -13.72 12.70
CA ALA A 325 42.89 -13.40 12.18
C ALA A 325 42.04 -12.65 13.20
N CYS A 326 41.53 -11.48 12.80
CA CYS A 326 40.56 -10.69 13.55
C CYS A 326 39.22 -10.65 12.80
N LYS A 327 38.12 -10.52 13.55
CA LYS A 327 36.78 -10.35 12.97
C LYS A 327 36.45 -8.87 12.84
N VAL A 328 35.77 -8.50 11.75
CA VAL A 328 35.05 -7.23 11.64
C VAL A 328 33.55 -7.51 11.63
N ILE A 329 32.83 -6.93 12.60
CA ILE A 329 31.37 -6.95 12.69
C ILE A 329 30.87 -5.61 12.15
N ILE A 330 30.10 -5.68 11.07
CA ILE A 330 29.57 -4.51 10.36
C ILE A 330 28.07 -4.45 10.60
N GLU A 331 27.62 -3.50 11.42
CA GLU A 331 26.20 -3.23 11.65
C GLU A 331 25.65 -2.32 10.54
N VAL A 332 24.58 -2.76 9.86
CA VAL A 332 23.91 -1.94 8.85
C VAL A 332 22.88 -1.07 9.55
N MET A 333 22.94 0.23 9.28
CA MET A 333 22.00 1.23 9.79
C MET A 333 20.89 1.46 8.75
N ASP A 334 19.68 1.11 9.17
CA ASP A 334 18.38 1.40 8.55
C ASP A 334 18.26 2.88 8.11
N THR A 335 17.83 3.11 6.87
CA THR A 335 17.49 4.43 6.33
C THR A 335 16.16 4.38 5.59
N ASN A 336 15.33 5.42 5.72
CA ASN A 336 13.97 5.47 5.19
C ASN A 336 13.93 5.48 3.64
N ASP A 337 13.97 4.29 3.04
CA ASP A 337 14.20 3.99 1.62
C ASP A 337 12.98 3.29 1.00
N ASN A 338 12.31 2.44 1.79
CA ASN A 338 11.00 1.90 1.42
C ASN A 338 9.88 2.91 1.71
N LYS A 339 8.64 2.50 1.45
CA LYS A 339 7.45 3.34 1.66
C LYS A 339 6.24 2.46 1.92
N PRO A 340 5.18 2.98 2.57
CA PRO A 340 4.11 2.13 3.06
C PRO A 340 3.41 1.36 1.93
N SER A 341 3.46 0.03 1.94
CA SER A 341 2.76 -0.80 0.96
C SER A 341 1.31 -1.06 1.40
N ILE A 342 0.34 -0.50 0.66
CA ILE A 342 -1.09 -0.64 0.97
C ILE A 342 -1.66 -1.84 0.19
N ASN A 343 -1.77 -2.98 0.87
CA ASN A 343 -2.27 -4.22 0.29
C ASN A 343 -3.76 -4.41 0.60
N THR A 344 -4.63 -4.07 -0.37
CA THR A 344 -6.08 -4.25 -0.24
C THR A 344 -6.44 -5.74 -0.28
N MET A 345 -6.88 -6.30 0.84
CA MET A 345 -7.22 -7.72 1.00
C MET A 345 -8.64 -8.04 0.53
N SER A 346 -9.57 -7.12 0.78
CA SER A 346 -10.99 -7.26 0.41
C SER A 346 -11.59 -5.87 0.24
N LYS A 347 -12.37 -5.68 -0.83
CA LYS A 347 -13.04 -4.41 -1.16
C LYS A 347 -14.47 -4.68 -1.60
N THR A 348 -15.44 -4.06 -0.94
CA THR A 348 -16.82 -3.96 -1.40
C THR A 348 -16.92 -2.88 -2.49
N ASN A 349 -17.55 -3.21 -3.64
CA ASN A 349 -17.74 -2.24 -4.73
C ASN A 349 -19.07 -1.46 -4.61
N SER A 350 -20.06 -2.03 -3.93
CA SER A 350 -21.38 -1.43 -3.72
C SER A 350 -21.90 -1.75 -2.32
N ILE A 351 -22.36 -0.73 -1.58
CA ILE A 351 -22.98 -0.88 -0.25
C ILE A 351 -24.40 -0.32 -0.26
N SER A 352 -25.32 -0.95 0.48
CA SER A 352 -26.70 -0.47 0.66
C SER A 352 -26.73 0.82 1.46
N GLU A 353 -27.67 1.72 1.19
CA GLU A 353 -27.78 2.96 1.99
C GLU A 353 -28.37 2.73 3.39
N ASP A 354 -29.22 1.71 3.55
CA ASP A 354 -29.69 1.23 4.86
C ASP A 354 -28.61 0.50 5.69
N ALA A 355 -27.34 0.48 5.22
CA ALA A 355 -26.23 -0.14 5.93
C ALA A 355 -25.84 0.65 7.19
N THR A 356 -26.14 0.06 8.35
CA THR A 356 -25.90 0.67 9.66
C THR A 356 -24.44 1.12 9.86
N PRO A 357 -24.21 2.20 10.63
CA PRO A 357 -22.88 2.64 11.04
C PRO A 357 -22.04 1.51 11.67
N GLY A 358 -20.79 1.38 11.24
CA GLY A 358 -19.88 0.29 11.59
C GLY A 358 -19.77 -0.83 10.56
N THR A 359 -20.51 -0.77 9.46
CA THR A 359 -20.44 -1.77 8.37
C THR A 359 -19.11 -1.69 7.63
N VAL A 360 -18.42 -2.83 7.45
CA VAL A 360 -17.08 -2.89 6.83
C VAL A 360 -17.17 -2.79 5.30
N VAL A 361 -16.49 -1.78 4.76
CA VAL A 361 -16.41 -1.48 3.32
C VAL A 361 -15.17 -2.08 2.68
N THR A 362 -14.02 -2.03 3.36
CA THR A 362 -12.73 -2.48 2.81
C THR A 362 -11.78 -2.88 3.94
N MET A 363 -10.95 -3.89 3.69
CA MET A 363 -9.90 -4.38 4.58
C MET A 363 -8.54 -4.28 3.88
N MET A 364 -7.58 -3.63 4.52
CA MET A 364 -6.21 -3.43 4.03
C MET A 364 -5.19 -3.94 5.04
N ASN A 365 -4.11 -4.52 4.54
CA ASN A 365 -2.88 -4.78 5.30
C ASN A 365 -1.84 -3.75 4.85
N ILE A 366 -1.25 -3.01 5.79
CA ILE A 366 -0.38 -1.88 5.46
C ILE A 366 1.00 -2.14 6.07
N GLN A 367 1.98 -2.36 5.22
CA GLN A 367 3.30 -2.84 5.63
C GLN A 367 4.37 -1.96 5.03
N ASP A 368 5.21 -1.39 5.88
CA ASP A 368 6.54 -0.97 5.45
C ASP A 368 7.55 -2.11 5.63
N HIS A 369 8.69 -1.98 4.95
CA HIS A 369 9.80 -2.93 5.04
C HIS A 369 10.89 -2.47 6.02
N ASP A 370 11.09 -1.16 6.12
CA ASP A 370 11.99 -0.50 7.07
C ASP A 370 11.61 -0.82 8.54
N SER A 371 12.47 -0.50 9.51
CA SER A 371 12.25 -0.79 10.93
C SER A 371 12.16 0.47 11.81
N GLY A 372 11.78 0.30 13.08
CA GLY A 372 11.82 1.36 14.10
C GLY A 372 10.76 2.47 13.92
N GLU A 373 11.23 3.65 13.51
CA GLU A 373 10.40 4.83 13.20
C GLU A 373 10.15 4.95 11.69
N ASN A 374 11.14 4.59 10.86
CA ASN A 374 10.99 4.45 9.41
C ASN A 374 9.89 3.41 9.07
N GLY A 375 9.94 2.25 9.71
CA GLY A 375 8.93 1.19 9.56
C GLY A 375 7.53 1.49 10.14
N ARG A 376 7.27 2.70 10.65
CA ARG A 376 6.05 3.02 11.41
C ARG A 376 5.07 3.85 10.60
N VAL A 377 3.98 3.22 10.20
CA VAL A 377 3.00 3.84 9.30
C VAL A 377 1.84 4.53 10.04
N GLN A 378 1.67 5.83 9.82
CA GLN A 378 0.46 6.58 10.14
C GLN A 378 -0.43 6.73 8.89
N CYS A 379 -1.70 6.34 9.00
CA CYS A 379 -2.67 6.40 7.90
C CYS A 379 -3.76 7.46 8.14
N SER A 380 -4.20 8.06 7.05
CA SER A 380 -5.21 9.12 6.96
C SER A 380 -6.20 8.84 5.82
N MET A 381 -7.32 9.56 5.81
CA MET A 381 -8.39 9.43 4.82
C MET A 381 -8.90 10.83 4.46
N ASN A 382 -9.56 10.96 3.29
CA ASN A 382 -10.28 12.18 2.91
C ASN A 382 -11.20 12.67 4.05
N GLU A 383 -11.15 13.96 4.36
CA GLU A 383 -12.09 14.59 5.30
C GLU A 383 -13.48 14.78 4.67
N ASN A 384 -14.51 14.93 5.52
CA ASN A 384 -15.90 15.24 5.13
C ASN A 384 -16.64 14.16 4.33
N ILE A 385 -16.34 12.88 4.56
CA ILE A 385 -17.09 11.72 4.05
C ILE A 385 -17.62 10.85 5.21
N PRO A 386 -18.74 10.10 5.05
CA PRO A 386 -19.39 9.35 6.14
C PRO A 386 -18.69 8.02 6.49
N PHE A 387 -17.35 7.96 6.36
CA PHE A 387 -16.55 6.77 6.57
C PHE A 387 -15.40 7.03 7.54
N ALA A 388 -15.13 6.06 8.41
CA ALA A 388 -14.01 6.11 9.36
C ALA A 388 -13.04 4.96 9.10
N MET A 389 -11.75 5.21 9.36
CA MET A 389 -10.72 4.18 9.38
C MET A 389 -10.52 3.67 10.81
N LYS A 390 -10.59 2.35 11.01
CA LYS A 390 -10.33 1.70 12.30
C LYS A 390 -9.13 0.76 12.16
N SER A 391 -8.05 1.12 12.85
CA SER A 391 -6.85 0.28 12.95
C SER A 391 -7.13 -0.94 13.84
N THR A 392 -6.62 -2.08 13.42
CA THR A 392 -6.63 -3.37 14.10
C THR A 392 -5.19 -3.78 14.37
N SER A 393 -4.96 -4.60 15.40
CA SER A 393 -3.62 -5.10 15.75
C SER A 393 -2.87 -5.68 14.54
N ASN A 394 -1.57 -5.40 14.46
CA ASN A 394 -0.63 -5.85 13.40
C ASN A 394 -0.86 -5.16 12.03
N ASN A 395 -1.06 -3.85 12.03
CA ASN A 395 -1.16 -2.99 10.84
C ASN A 395 -2.27 -3.35 9.84
N PHE A 396 -3.32 -4.03 10.31
CA PHE A 396 -4.54 -4.24 9.52
C PHE A 396 -5.49 -3.05 9.73
N PHE A 397 -5.95 -2.44 8.65
CA PHE A 397 -6.86 -1.29 8.69
C PHE A 397 -8.18 -1.64 8.03
N THR A 398 -9.28 -1.27 8.69
CA THR A 398 -10.64 -1.45 8.16
C THR A 398 -11.27 -0.09 7.88
N VAL A 399 -11.91 0.05 6.73
CA VAL A 399 -12.78 1.19 6.40
C VAL A 399 -14.21 0.78 6.76
N VAL A 400 -14.88 1.58 7.56
CA VAL A 400 -16.28 1.35 7.99
C VAL A 400 -17.15 2.58 7.72
N THR A 401 -18.46 2.38 7.59
CA THR A 401 -19.42 3.48 7.72
C THR A 401 -19.34 4.08 9.13
N ASP A 402 -19.43 5.40 9.24
CA ASP A 402 -19.42 6.14 10.51
C ASP A 402 -20.71 6.96 10.73
N SER A 403 -21.45 7.21 9.66
CA SER A 403 -22.80 7.80 9.66
C SER A 403 -23.69 7.05 8.68
N ASP A 404 -25.00 7.31 8.76
CA ASP A 404 -25.99 6.77 7.83
C ASP A 404 -25.72 7.28 6.40
N LEU A 405 -26.10 6.48 5.39
CA LEU A 405 -25.88 6.78 3.97
C LEU A 405 -27.20 7.21 3.30
N ASP A 406 -27.07 7.91 2.17
CA ASP A 406 -28.17 8.65 1.49
C ASP A 406 -27.79 8.75 0.00
N ARG A 407 -28.38 7.90 -0.85
CA ARG A 407 -28.03 7.81 -2.29
C ARG A 407 -28.66 8.96 -3.10
N GLU A 408 -29.78 9.51 -2.65
CA GLU A 408 -30.44 10.69 -3.21
C GLU A 408 -29.52 11.91 -3.17
N ARG A 409 -28.68 11.99 -2.12
CA ARG A 409 -27.63 12.98 -1.99
C ARG A 409 -26.36 12.60 -2.74
N ASP A 410 -25.77 11.45 -2.42
CA ASP A 410 -24.42 11.06 -2.85
C ASP A 410 -24.36 9.57 -3.26
N SER A 411 -24.53 9.28 -4.55
CA SER A 411 -24.58 7.91 -5.09
C SER A 411 -23.22 7.22 -5.28
N GLU A 412 -22.11 7.95 -5.25
CA GLU A 412 -20.75 7.40 -5.32
C GLU A 412 -19.78 8.18 -4.42
N TYR A 413 -18.96 7.44 -3.65
CA TYR A 413 -17.88 7.99 -2.86
C TYR A 413 -16.50 7.57 -3.39
N ASN A 414 -15.59 8.54 -3.46
CA ASN A 414 -14.18 8.33 -3.78
C ASN A 414 -13.34 8.41 -2.50
N ILE A 415 -13.19 7.28 -1.82
CA ILE A 415 -12.48 7.17 -0.54
C ILE A 415 -10.98 7.03 -0.83
N SER A 416 -10.24 8.15 -0.79
CA SER A 416 -8.77 8.09 -0.81
C SER A 416 -8.24 7.82 0.59
N VAL A 417 -7.34 6.85 0.69
CA VAL A 417 -6.56 6.51 1.89
C VAL A 417 -5.11 6.84 1.59
N THR A 418 -4.47 7.62 2.46
CA THR A 418 -3.07 8.05 2.31
C THR A 418 -2.31 7.70 3.58
N CYS A 419 -1.22 6.95 3.43
CA CYS A 419 -0.38 6.50 4.53
C CYS A 419 1.04 7.01 4.35
N SER A 420 1.65 7.48 5.43
CA SER A 420 3.05 7.89 5.51
C SER A 420 3.75 7.12 6.62
N ASP A 421 5.05 6.93 6.49
CA ASP A 421 5.91 6.55 7.61
C ASP A 421 6.03 7.70 8.65
N GLU A 422 6.80 7.46 9.73
CA GLU A 422 7.29 8.49 10.66
C GLU A 422 8.77 8.88 10.37
N GLY A 423 9.28 8.51 9.18
CA GLY A 423 10.67 8.73 8.77
C GLY A 423 11.03 10.17 8.40
N VAL A 424 12.33 10.41 8.17
CA VAL A 424 12.86 11.76 7.84
C VAL A 424 13.90 11.67 6.70
N PRO A 425 13.56 12.06 5.45
CA PRO A 425 12.27 12.58 4.99
C PRO A 425 11.20 11.49 4.93
N SER A 426 9.97 11.84 5.31
CA SER A 426 8.86 10.88 5.28
C SER A 426 8.43 10.54 3.85
N LEU A 427 8.22 9.25 3.59
CA LEU A 427 7.70 8.69 2.35
C LEU A 427 6.24 8.25 2.55
N SER A 428 5.50 8.22 1.45
CA SER A 428 4.05 8.00 1.51
C SER A 428 3.49 7.32 0.26
N SER A 429 2.32 6.72 0.43
CA SER A 429 1.54 6.07 -0.60
C SER A 429 0.06 6.37 -0.43
N SER A 430 -0.72 6.23 -1.51
CA SER A 430 -2.16 6.43 -1.48
C SER A 430 -2.90 5.47 -2.41
N VAL A 431 -4.13 5.13 -2.02
CA VAL A 431 -5.06 4.32 -2.80
C VAL A 431 -6.44 4.95 -2.78
N THR A 432 -7.07 5.05 -3.97
CA THR A 432 -8.44 5.57 -4.10
C THR A 432 -9.41 4.43 -4.33
N LEU A 433 -10.40 4.31 -3.43
CA LEU A 433 -11.45 3.30 -3.46
C LEU A 433 -12.75 3.95 -3.93
N THR A 434 -13.18 3.63 -5.15
CA THR A 434 -14.53 3.95 -5.64
C THR A 434 -15.56 3.04 -4.94
N LEU A 435 -16.60 3.63 -4.37
CA LEU A 435 -17.70 2.92 -3.72
C LEU A 435 -19.03 3.46 -4.23
N GLN A 436 -19.82 2.59 -4.85
CA GLN A 436 -21.18 2.92 -5.28
C GLN A 436 -22.15 2.68 -4.11
N ILE A 437 -23.17 3.53 -3.97
CA ILE A 437 -24.27 3.32 -3.03
C ILE A 437 -25.43 2.65 -3.79
N SER A 438 -25.93 1.53 -3.28
CA SER A 438 -27.01 0.76 -3.90
C SER A 438 -28.37 1.09 -3.28
N ASP A 439 -29.29 1.42 -4.18
CA ASP A 439 -30.65 1.92 -3.97
C ASP A 439 -31.55 1.02 -3.11
N VAL A 440 -32.18 1.62 -2.10
CA VAL A 440 -33.25 1.04 -1.26
C VAL A 440 -34.55 1.81 -1.51
N ASN A 441 -35.70 1.12 -1.51
CA ASN A 441 -37.00 1.76 -1.79
C ASN A 441 -37.55 2.49 -0.56
N ASP A 442 -36.94 3.60 -0.14
CA ASP A 442 -37.31 4.35 1.06
C ASP A 442 -38.16 5.61 0.79
N ASN A 443 -38.07 6.19 -0.42
CA ASN A 443 -38.98 7.25 -0.86
C ASN A 443 -40.27 6.66 -1.44
N ALA A 444 -41.29 7.52 -1.56
CA ALA A 444 -42.58 7.15 -2.13
C ALA A 444 -43.00 8.16 -3.20
N PRO A 445 -43.70 7.75 -4.27
CA PRO A 445 -43.99 8.62 -5.40
C PRO A 445 -44.71 9.92 -5.00
N VAL A 446 -44.08 11.09 -5.16
CA VAL A 446 -44.65 12.39 -4.78
C VAL A 446 -45.31 13.07 -5.97
N PHE A 447 -46.62 13.37 -5.88
CA PHE A 447 -47.34 14.14 -6.89
C PHE A 447 -46.88 15.60 -6.98
N GLU A 448 -46.80 16.16 -8.19
CA GLU A 448 -46.43 17.57 -8.43
C GLU A 448 -47.47 18.58 -7.88
N ARG A 449 -48.67 18.11 -7.46
CA ARG A 449 -49.72 18.90 -6.79
C ARG A 449 -50.43 18.05 -5.73
N SER A 450 -50.84 18.68 -4.62
CA SER A 450 -51.65 18.05 -3.55
C SER A 450 -53.11 17.77 -3.95
N SER A 451 -53.63 18.50 -4.93
CA SER A 451 -54.89 18.21 -5.61
C SER A 451 -54.88 18.75 -7.05
N TYR A 452 -55.65 18.09 -7.91
CA TYR A 452 -55.92 18.53 -9.27
C TYR A 452 -57.40 18.86 -9.43
N GLU A 453 -57.70 19.95 -10.12
CA GLU A 453 -59.04 20.31 -10.56
C GLU A 453 -58.99 20.53 -12.07
N ALA A 454 -59.94 19.95 -12.79
CA ALA A 454 -60.06 20.07 -14.24
C ALA A 454 -61.51 20.28 -14.66
N TYR A 455 -61.70 20.96 -15.79
CA TYR A 455 -63.00 21.31 -16.34
C TYR A 455 -63.23 20.51 -17.63
N ILE A 456 -64.40 19.88 -17.76
CA ILE A 456 -64.81 19.12 -18.94
C ILE A 456 -66.10 19.74 -19.48
N ILE A 457 -66.10 20.12 -20.77
CA ILE A 457 -67.35 20.46 -21.47
C ILE A 457 -68.17 19.18 -21.59
N GLU A 458 -69.45 19.24 -21.24
CA GLU A 458 -70.36 18.11 -21.40
C GLU A 458 -70.58 17.70 -22.87
N ASN A 459 -71.34 16.63 -23.10
CA ASN A 459 -71.53 16.03 -24.43
C ASN A 459 -70.20 15.63 -25.11
N ASN A 460 -69.12 15.45 -24.34
CA ASN A 460 -67.80 15.10 -24.81
C ASN A 460 -67.75 13.73 -25.48
N THR A 461 -66.77 13.54 -26.37
CA THR A 461 -66.46 12.21 -26.92
C THR A 461 -65.92 11.27 -25.84
N PRO A 462 -66.37 10.00 -25.79
CA PRO A 462 -65.68 8.94 -25.06
C PRO A 462 -64.24 8.77 -25.56
N GLY A 463 -63.31 8.54 -24.64
CA GLY A 463 -61.87 8.46 -24.89
C GLY A 463 -61.12 9.79 -24.77
N LEU A 464 -61.82 10.93 -24.63
CA LEU A 464 -61.20 12.26 -24.49
C LEU A 464 -60.19 12.29 -23.34
N SER A 465 -58.93 12.64 -23.64
CA SER A 465 -57.91 12.94 -22.63
C SER A 465 -58.22 14.27 -21.95
N ILE A 466 -58.39 14.25 -20.62
CA ILE A 466 -58.80 15.42 -19.84
C ILE A 466 -57.57 16.23 -19.42
N PHE A 467 -56.66 15.59 -18.68
CA PHE A 467 -55.36 16.12 -18.28
C PHE A 467 -54.46 14.98 -17.80
N THR A 468 -53.22 15.30 -17.43
CA THR A 468 -52.21 14.34 -16.93
C THR A 468 -51.89 14.62 -15.47
N VAL A 469 -52.05 13.61 -14.59
CA VAL A 469 -51.43 13.65 -13.26
C VAL A 469 -49.98 13.21 -13.36
N LYS A 470 -49.10 13.75 -12.51
CA LYS A 470 -47.70 13.37 -12.49
C LYS A 470 -47.17 13.30 -11.06
N ALA A 471 -46.52 12.19 -10.76
CA ALA A 471 -45.68 11.99 -9.60
C ALA A 471 -44.22 11.75 -10.02
N ARG A 472 -43.31 11.85 -9.07
CA ARG A 472 -41.89 11.56 -9.20
C ARG A 472 -41.43 10.79 -7.98
N ASP A 473 -40.54 9.84 -8.17
CA ASP A 473 -39.74 9.30 -7.09
C ASP A 473 -38.35 9.93 -7.04
N ALA A 474 -37.68 9.71 -5.91
CA ALA A 474 -36.28 10.10 -5.70
C ALA A 474 -35.33 8.90 -5.93
N ASP A 475 -35.79 7.69 -5.58
CA ASP A 475 -35.16 6.38 -5.79
C ASP A 475 -34.74 6.11 -7.26
N TRP A 476 -34.10 4.96 -7.50
CA TRP A 476 -33.48 4.60 -8.79
C TRP A 476 -34.21 3.45 -9.53
N ASN A 477 -34.08 3.46 -10.86
CA ASN A 477 -34.56 2.44 -11.79
C ASN A 477 -35.98 1.88 -11.53
N GLN A 478 -36.08 0.78 -10.78
CA GLN A 478 -37.33 0.04 -10.56
C GLN A 478 -38.10 0.58 -9.36
N ASN A 479 -37.38 1.02 -8.33
CA ASN A 479 -37.94 1.75 -7.20
C ASN A 479 -38.41 3.14 -7.68
N ALA A 480 -37.67 3.78 -8.58
CA ALA A 480 -38.12 4.99 -9.31
C ALA A 480 -39.38 4.81 -10.20
N ARG A 481 -39.83 3.58 -10.46
CA ARG A 481 -40.73 3.27 -11.59
C ARG A 481 -42.22 3.48 -11.26
N VAL A 482 -42.60 4.74 -11.05
CA VAL A 482 -43.98 5.18 -10.81
C VAL A 482 -44.97 4.56 -11.81
N SER A 483 -46.07 4.04 -11.26
CA SER A 483 -47.26 3.55 -11.94
C SER A 483 -48.52 4.22 -11.37
N TYR A 484 -49.46 4.59 -12.25
CA TYR A 484 -50.68 5.30 -11.87
C TYR A 484 -51.89 4.36 -11.84
N ILE A 485 -52.57 4.29 -10.71
CA ILE A 485 -53.67 3.36 -10.45
C ILE A 485 -54.89 4.18 -9.98
N LEU A 486 -56.06 3.95 -10.58
CA LEU A 486 -57.31 4.55 -10.12
C LEU A 486 -57.77 3.84 -8.83
N GLU A 487 -58.02 4.57 -7.75
CA GLU A 487 -58.47 3.98 -6.49
C GLU A 487 -59.95 3.53 -6.60
N ASP A 488 -60.22 2.26 -6.24
CA ASP A 488 -61.58 1.69 -6.30
C ASP A 488 -62.55 2.49 -5.42
N SER A 489 -63.40 3.25 -6.10
CA SER A 489 -64.29 4.25 -5.50
C SER A 489 -65.57 4.36 -6.34
N SER A 490 -66.64 4.88 -5.74
CA SER A 490 -67.95 5.00 -6.40
C SER A 490 -68.57 6.38 -6.18
N VAL A 491 -69.13 6.95 -7.24
CA VAL A 491 -69.90 8.19 -7.24
C VAL A 491 -71.36 7.83 -7.49
N ASN A 492 -72.27 8.27 -6.63
CA ASN A 492 -73.71 7.96 -6.71
C ASN A 492 -74.03 6.45 -6.84
N GLY A 493 -73.20 5.59 -6.24
CA GLY A 493 -73.32 4.12 -6.31
C GLY A 493 -72.72 3.47 -7.57
N VAL A 494 -72.16 4.25 -8.49
CA VAL A 494 -71.57 3.79 -9.76
C VAL A 494 -70.03 3.87 -9.67
N PRO A 495 -69.27 2.82 -10.06
CA PRO A 495 -67.81 2.83 -9.96
C PRO A 495 -67.15 3.93 -10.81
N VAL A 496 -66.15 4.62 -10.25
CA VAL A 496 -65.42 5.71 -10.93
C VAL A 496 -64.73 5.24 -12.21
N SER A 497 -64.29 3.98 -12.25
CA SER A 497 -63.71 3.31 -13.44
C SER A 497 -64.65 3.24 -14.65
N SER A 498 -65.94 3.54 -14.48
CA SER A 498 -66.93 3.66 -15.57
C SER A 498 -67.20 5.12 -16.00
N TYR A 499 -66.58 6.10 -15.34
CA TYR A 499 -66.60 7.52 -15.71
C TYR A 499 -65.25 7.95 -16.30
N VAL A 500 -64.15 7.50 -15.69
CA VAL A 500 -62.78 7.84 -16.07
C VAL A 500 -61.85 6.62 -16.01
N SER A 501 -60.77 6.66 -16.77
CA SER A 501 -59.64 5.73 -16.68
C SER A 501 -58.32 6.49 -16.61
N VAL A 502 -57.28 5.87 -16.05
CA VAL A 502 -55.93 6.45 -16.00
C VAL A 502 -54.96 5.53 -16.73
N SER A 503 -54.04 6.12 -17.50
CA SER A 503 -52.96 5.40 -18.16
C SER A 503 -51.84 5.09 -17.17
N ALA A 504 -51.57 3.80 -16.94
CA ALA A 504 -50.68 3.33 -15.88
C ALA A 504 -49.24 3.85 -15.97
N ASP A 505 -48.68 4.02 -17.19
CA ASP A 505 -47.30 4.48 -17.38
C ASP A 505 -47.18 6.00 -17.61
N SER A 506 -48.29 6.69 -17.97
CA SER A 506 -48.23 8.10 -18.39
C SER A 506 -49.02 9.08 -17.53
N GLY A 507 -49.91 8.60 -16.64
CA GLY A 507 -50.73 9.44 -15.78
C GLY A 507 -51.83 10.23 -16.50
N VAL A 508 -52.03 10.03 -17.81
CA VAL A 508 -53.12 10.66 -18.57
C VAL A 508 -54.46 10.09 -18.10
N ILE A 509 -55.40 10.98 -17.76
CA ILE A 509 -56.77 10.62 -17.38
C ILE A 509 -57.69 10.82 -18.59
N HIS A 510 -58.44 9.78 -18.94
CA HIS A 510 -59.40 9.78 -20.04
C HIS A 510 -60.85 9.71 -19.52
N ALA A 511 -61.77 10.41 -20.19
CA ALA A 511 -63.20 10.22 -20.02
C ALA A 511 -63.64 8.89 -20.67
N VAL A 512 -64.25 7.97 -19.92
CA VAL A 512 -64.73 6.68 -20.43
C VAL A 512 -66.11 6.80 -21.11
N ARG A 513 -66.84 7.88 -20.80
CA ARG A 513 -68.18 8.18 -21.35
C ARG A 513 -68.29 9.67 -21.74
N SER A 514 -69.37 10.02 -22.41
CA SER A 514 -69.88 11.40 -22.42
C SER A 514 -70.44 11.75 -21.04
N PHE A 515 -70.18 12.97 -20.58
CA PHE A 515 -70.83 13.58 -19.42
C PHE A 515 -72.04 14.41 -19.86
N ASP A 516 -72.96 14.60 -18.92
CA ASP A 516 -74.27 15.24 -19.03
C ASP A 516 -74.39 16.06 -17.74
N TYR A 517 -74.50 17.39 -17.87
CA TYR A 517 -74.40 18.30 -16.73
C TYR A 517 -75.65 18.22 -15.83
N GLU A 518 -76.81 17.85 -16.37
CA GLU A 518 -78.09 17.76 -15.68
C GLU A 518 -78.12 16.54 -14.75
N GLN A 519 -77.46 15.45 -15.15
CA GLN A 519 -77.24 14.26 -14.34
C GLN A 519 -76.09 14.40 -13.33
N ILE A 520 -74.98 15.07 -13.70
CA ILE A 520 -73.79 15.14 -12.85
C ILE A 520 -72.97 16.42 -13.11
N LYS A 521 -72.96 17.33 -12.13
CA LYS A 521 -72.33 18.67 -12.24
C LYS A 521 -70.85 18.66 -11.81
N ASP A 522 -70.49 17.86 -10.81
CA ASP A 522 -69.11 17.61 -10.41
C ASP A 522 -68.94 16.23 -9.76
N PHE A 523 -67.70 15.72 -9.79
CA PHE A 523 -67.32 14.54 -9.02
C PHE A 523 -65.84 14.56 -8.64
N GLN A 524 -65.48 13.79 -7.62
CA GLN A 524 -64.10 13.64 -7.17
C GLN A 524 -63.72 12.17 -7.03
N PHE A 525 -62.46 11.86 -7.29
CA PHE A 525 -61.88 10.53 -7.12
C PHE A 525 -60.40 10.65 -6.72
N ARG A 526 -59.75 9.51 -6.50
CA ARG A 526 -58.32 9.46 -6.17
C ARG A 526 -57.55 8.65 -7.18
N VAL A 527 -56.36 9.16 -7.51
CA VAL A 527 -55.34 8.40 -8.24
C VAL A 527 -54.22 8.09 -7.27
N LYS A 528 -53.87 6.82 -7.16
CA LYS A 528 -52.70 6.32 -6.46
C LYS A 528 -51.51 6.34 -7.41
N ALA A 529 -50.38 6.88 -6.95
CA ALA A 529 -49.09 6.62 -7.57
C ALA A 529 -48.37 5.56 -6.72
N GLN A 530 -47.86 4.51 -7.36
CA GLN A 530 -47.14 3.41 -6.71
C GLN A 530 -45.88 3.11 -7.49
N ASP A 531 -44.77 2.93 -6.80
CA ASP A 531 -43.50 2.52 -7.40
C ASP A 531 -43.53 1.08 -7.97
N GLY A 532 -42.37 0.63 -8.46
CA GLY A 532 -42.11 -0.76 -8.83
C GLY A 532 -41.41 -1.58 -7.72
N GLY A 533 -41.37 -1.07 -6.49
CA GLY A 533 -40.56 -1.55 -5.37
C GLY A 533 -40.96 -2.88 -4.76
N SER A 534 -40.24 -3.28 -3.71
CA SER A 534 -40.50 -4.50 -2.94
C SER A 534 -39.96 -4.39 -1.50
N PRO A 535 -40.78 -3.98 -0.51
CA PRO A 535 -42.20 -3.65 -0.62
C PRO A 535 -42.46 -2.38 -1.44
N PRO A 536 -43.55 -2.30 -2.21
CA PRO A 536 -43.85 -1.09 -2.97
C PRO A 536 -44.51 -0.01 -2.11
N LEU A 537 -43.97 1.20 -2.14
CA LEU A 537 -44.51 2.40 -1.52
C LEU A 537 -45.43 3.16 -2.48
N SER A 538 -46.21 4.09 -1.93
CA SER A 538 -47.24 4.81 -2.70
C SER A 538 -47.81 6.02 -1.99
N SER A 539 -48.30 6.97 -2.80
CA SER A 539 -49.12 8.09 -2.36
C SER A 539 -50.44 8.14 -3.13
N ASN A 540 -51.36 9.01 -2.70
CA ASN A 540 -52.59 9.29 -3.45
C ASN A 540 -52.84 10.80 -3.59
N VAL A 541 -53.44 11.18 -4.71
CA VAL A 541 -53.90 12.55 -4.98
C VAL A 541 -55.39 12.57 -5.25
N THR A 542 -56.08 13.61 -4.77
CA THR A 542 -57.49 13.82 -5.08
C THR A 542 -57.62 14.63 -6.37
N VAL A 543 -58.40 14.09 -7.32
CA VAL A 543 -58.77 14.74 -8.58
C VAL A 543 -60.23 15.15 -8.50
N LYS A 544 -60.51 16.42 -8.75
CA LYS A 544 -61.88 16.93 -8.94
C LYS A 544 -62.13 17.23 -10.42
N ILE A 545 -63.26 16.76 -10.92
CA ILE A 545 -63.78 17.06 -12.25
C ILE A 545 -65.01 17.94 -12.09
N MET A 546 -64.96 19.13 -12.70
CA MET A 546 -66.07 20.05 -12.85
C MET A 546 -66.61 19.92 -14.28
N ILE A 547 -67.91 19.69 -14.44
CA ILE A 547 -68.53 19.61 -15.76
C ILE A 547 -69.09 20.99 -16.13
N GLN A 548 -68.91 21.39 -17.39
CA GLN A 548 -69.32 22.65 -17.96
C GLN A 548 -70.49 22.44 -18.93
N ASP A 549 -71.68 22.69 -18.39
CA ASP A 549 -72.91 23.17 -19.03
C ASP A 549 -72.73 23.71 -20.47
N GLN A 550 -73.50 23.19 -21.42
CA GLN A 550 -73.70 23.76 -22.77
C GLN A 550 -75.18 24.02 -22.98
N ASN A 551 -75.52 24.88 -23.96
CA ASN A 551 -76.92 25.13 -24.30
C ASN A 551 -77.45 23.91 -25.10
N ASP A 552 -77.81 22.86 -24.36
CA ASP A 552 -78.04 21.48 -24.77
C ASP A 552 -79.53 21.13 -24.80
N ASN A 553 -80.30 21.64 -23.84
CA ASN A 553 -81.75 21.53 -23.82
C ASN A 553 -82.38 22.72 -24.55
N ALA A 554 -83.68 22.96 -24.38
CA ALA A 554 -84.38 24.09 -24.99
C ALA A 554 -85.62 24.41 -24.15
N PRO A 555 -86.02 25.69 -24.05
CA PRO A 555 -86.93 26.12 -22.99
C PRO A 555 -88.32 25.50 -23.10
N GLN A 556 -88.68 24.65 -22.15
CA GLN A 556 -89.96 23.97 -22.15
C GLN A 556 -91.07 24.87 -21.58
N VAL A 557 -92.02 25.25 -22.44
CA VAL A 557 -93.24 25.96 -22.01
C VAL A 557 -94.16 25.00 -21.25
N LEU A 558 -94.37 25.27 -19.97
CA LEU A 558 -95.27 24.50 -19.09
C LEU A 558 -96.71 25.02 -19.13
N TYR A 559 -96.88 26.33 -19.33
CA TYR A 559 -98.20 26.98 -19.39
C TYR A 559 -98.20 28.19 -20.34
N PRO A 560 -99.25 28.39 -21.17
CA PRO A 560 -100.45 27.55 -21.31
C PRO A 560 -100.17 26.20 -22.00
N VAL A 561 -100.96 25.18 -21.65
CA VAL A 561 -100.73 23.78 -22.05
C VAL A 561 -101.03 23.55 -23.53
N GLN A 562 -100.00 23.21 -24.31
CA GLN A 562 -100.10 22.98 -25.75
C GLN A 562 -100.54 21.54 -26.10
N THR A 563 -101.79 21.19 -25.79
CA THR A 563 -102.42 19.99 -26.39
C THR A 563 -102.78 20.26 -27.85
N SER A 564 -102.56 19.30 -28.75
CA SER A 564 -102.82 19.43 -30.20
C SER A 564 -104.29 19.68 -30.59
N SER A 565 -105.21 19.59 -29.65
CA SER A 565 -106.65 19.92 -29.77
C SER A 565 -107.12 21.03 -28.82
N SER A 566 -106.21 21.74 -28.14
CA SER A 566 -106.56 22.75 -27.14
C SER A 566 -107.14 24.02 -27.77
N LEU A 567 -108.47 24.15 -27.69
CA LEU A 567 -109.21 25.37 -28.05
C LEU A 567 -109.38 26.33 -26.86
N VAL A 568 -108.57 26.19 -25.80
CA VAL A 568 -108.57 27.15 -24.68
C VAL A 568 -108.03 28.49 -25.19
N ALA A 569 -108.93 29.46 -25.31
CA ALA A 569 -108.61 30.85 -25.58
C ALA A 569 -108.77 31.65 -24.29
N GLU A 570 -107.73 32.39 -23.91
CA GLU A 570 -107.76 33.26 -22.73
C GLU A 570 -108.72 34.41 -22.99
N MET A 571 -109.65 34.70 -22.07
CA MET A 571 -110.68 35.70 -22.31
C MET A 571 -110.28 37.09 -21.80
N VAL A 572 -110.47 38.09 -22.66
CA VAL A 572 -110.26 39.51 -22.36
C VAL A 572 -111.57 40.25 -22.58
N PRO A 573 -112.16 40.87 -21.54
CA PRO A 573 -113.38 41.66 -21.71
C PRO A 573 -113.07 42.94 -22.51
N ARG A 574 -114.06 43.47 -23.23
CA ARG A 574 -113.92 44.75 -23.97
C ARG A 574 -113.73 45.93 -23.01
N SER A 575 -114.18 45.78 -21.77
CA SER A 575 -113.94 46.69 -20.65
C SER A 575 -112.53 46.64 -20.05
N ALA A 576 -111.60 45.85 -20.61
CA ALA A 576 -110.22 45.79 -20.14
C ALA A 576 -109.46 47.12 -20.33
N ASP A 577 -109.02 47.70 -19.21
CA ASP A 577 -108.13 48.87 -19.17
C ASP A 577 -106.73 48.58 -19.74
N VAL A 578 -105.94 49.63 -19.90
CA VAL A 578 -104.51 49.54 -20.27
C VAL A 578 -103.72 48.85 -19.16
N GLY A 579 -102.91 47.86 -19.53
CA GLY A 579 -102.10 47.06 -18.60
C GLY A 579 -102.82 45.84 -18.00
N TYR A 580 -104.04 45.53 -18.45
CA TYR A 580 -104.79 44.34 -18.03
C TYR A 580 -104.01 43.05 -18.33
N LEU A 581 -103.85 42.20 -17.32
CA LEU A 581 -103.16 40.91 -17.43
C LEU A 581 -104.05 39.88 -18.12
N VAL A 582 -103.66 39.47 -19.33
CA VAL A 582 -104.39 38.47 -20.14
C VAL A 582 -104.08 37.06 -19.67
N THR A 583 -102.79 36.74 -19.60
CA THR A 583 -102.25 35.45 -19.14
C THR A 583 -100.75 35.61 -18.88
N LYS A 584 -100.07 34.54 -18.48
CA LYS A 584 -98.62 34.51 -18.26
C LYS A 584 -98.03 33.26 -18.91
N VAL A 585 -97.09 33.42 -19.83
CA VAL A 585 -96.28 32.30 -20.33
C VAL A 585 -95.31 31.90 -19.21
N VAL A 586 -95.35 30.61 -18.84
CA VAL A 586 -94.42 30.02 -17.89
C VAL A 586 -93.63 28.93 -18.61
N ALA A 587 -92.32 29.10 -18.66
CA ALA A 587 -91.38 28.12 -19.16
C ALA A 587 -90.28 27.83 -18.13
N VAL A 588 -89.60 26.71 -18.32
CA VAL A 588 -88.40 26.31 -17.57
C VAL A 588 -87.34 25.87 -18.58
N ASP A 589 -86.06 26.01 -18.22
CA ASP A 589 -85.00 25.23 -18.86
C ASP A 589 -84.38 24.26 -17.86
N VAL A 590 -83.64 23.28 -18.38
CA VAL A 590 -82.99 22.23 -17.57
C VAL A 590 -81.51 22.55 -17.31
N ASP A 591 -80.89 23.28 -18.24
CA ASP A 591 -79.50 23.78 -18.20
C ASP A 591 -79.29 24.76 -17.01
N SER A 592 -78.18 25.52 -16.95
CA SER A 592 -77.97 26.49 -15.85
C SER A 592 -77.33 27.82 -16.29
N GLY A 593 -77.15 28.72 -15.32
CA GLY A 593 -76.46 30.00 -15.51
C GLY A 593 -77.15 30.92 -16.54
N GLN A 594 -76.57 31.02 -17.74
CA GLN A 594 -77.12 31.80 -18.86
C GLN A 594 -77.94 30.93 -19.84
N ASN A 595 -77.65 29.64 -19.91
CA ASN A 595 -78.35 28.68 -20.76
C ASN A 595 -79.80 28.49 -20.26
N ALA A 596 -80.01 28.54 -18.94
CA ALA A 596 -81.36 28.63 -18.35
C ALA A 596 -81.91 30.06 -18.16
N TRP A 597 -81.27 31.12 -18.69
CA TRP A 597 -81.79 32.49 -18.52
C TRP A 597 -82.87 32.82 -19.56
N LEU A 598 -84.13 32.61 -19.19
CA LEU A 598 -85.27 32.78 -20.08
C LEU A 598 -85.63 34.25 -20.38
N SER A 599 -85.82 34.56 -21.66
CA SER A 599 -86.36 35.82 -22.17
C SER A 599 -87.63 35.60 -23.01
N TYR A 600 -88.62 36.47 -22.86
CA TYR A 600 -89.96 36.30 -23.44
C TYR A 600 -90.22 37.38 -24.50
N LYS A 601 -90.55 36.98 -25.75
CA LYS A 601 -90.65 37.89 -26.90
C LYS A 601 -91.90 37.63 -27.74
N LEU A 602 -92.64 38.68 -28.10
CA LEU A 602 -93.84 38.58 -28.96
C LEU A 602 -93.44 38.53 -30.45
N GLN A 603 -93.25 37.32 -30.99
CA GLN A 603 -92.82 37.13 -32.37
C GLN A 603 -93.93 37.45 -33.39
N LYS A 604 -95.17 37.02 -33.12
CA LYS A 604 -96.31 37.28 -34.01
C LYS A 604 -97.57 37.57 -33.20
N ALA A 605 -98.43 38.44 -33.71
CA ALA A 605 -99.75 38.75 -33.14
C ALA A 605 -100.73 39.07 -34.28
N THR A 606 -102.03 38.90 -34.06
CA THR A 606 -103.07 39.38 -34.99
C THR A 606 -103.08 40.91 -35.05
N ASP A 607 -103.05 41.58 -33.89
CA ASP A 607 -102.59 42.97 -33.78
C ASP A 607 -101.38 43.07 -32.82
N ARG A 608 -100.28 43.67 -33.31
CA ARG A 608 -99.07 43.96 -32.51
C ARG A 608 -99.20 45.23 -31.66
N ALA A 609 -100.19 46.09 -31.90
CA ALA A 609 -100.43 47.31 -31.12
C ALA A 609 -101.40 47.10 -29.95
N LEU A 610 -101.95 45.89 -29.79
CA LEU A 610 -102.92 45.56 -28.73
C LEU A 610 -102.29 44.87 -27.51
N PHE A 611 -101.27 44.04 -27.70
CA PHE A 611 -100.66 43.24 -26.63
C PHE A 611 -99.13 43.37 -26.55
N GLU A 612 -98.62 43.47 -25.33
CA GLU A 612 -97.20 43.33 -25.00
C GLU A 612 -96.93 42.04 -24.22
N VAL A 613 -95.66 41.63 -24.17
CA VAL A 613 -95.17 40.50 -23.35
C VAL A 613 -93.98 40.99 -22.53
N GLY A 614 -94.04 40.84 -21.22
CA GLY A 614 -92.98 41.27 -20.31
C GLY A 614 -91.71 40.41 -20.45
N LEU A 615 -90.61 41.04 -20.85
CA LEU A 615 -89.37 40.38 -21.31
C LEU A 615 -88.76 39.35 -20.34
N GLN A 616 -88.95 39.53 -19.02
CA GLN A 616 -88.32 38.72 -17.98
C GLN A 616 -89.33 37.90 -17.14
N ASN A 617 -90.64 38.11 -17.34
CA ASN A 617 -91.69 37.44 -16.57
C ASN A 617 -92.75 36.73 -17.44
N GLY A 618 -92.77 36.92 -18.75
CA GLY A 618 -93.71 36.25 -19.66
C GLY A 618 -95.18 36.68 -19.52
N GLU A 619 -95.46 37.74 -18.76
CA GLU A 619 -96.83 38.26 -18.59
C GLU A 619 -97.29 38.98 -19.85
N ILE A 620 -98.46 38.58 -20.36
CA ILE A 620 -99.09 39.17 -21.54
C ILE A 620 -100.10 40.23 -21.07
N ARG A 621 -99.95 41.47 -21.55
CA ARG A 621 -100.77 42.62 -21.11
C ARG A 621 -101.30 43.45 -22.27
N THR A 622 -102.39 44.18 -22.05
CA THR A 622 -102.96 45.12 -23.04
C THR A 622 -102.15 46.44 -23.10
N ILE A 623 -101.71 46.84 -24.29
CA ILE A 623 -100.99 48.13 -24.51
C ILE A 623 -101.98 49.30 -24.60
N ARG A 624 -103.18 49.02 -25.12
CA ARG A 624 -104.26 49.99 -25.31
C ARG A 624 -105.59 49.36 -24.91
N GLN A 625 -106.59 50.20 -24.66
CA GLN A 625 -107.96 49.75 -24.49
C GLN A 625 -108.45 49.02 -25.75
N VAL A 626 -109.22 47.96 -25.54
CA VAL A 626 -109.81 47.14 -26.61
C VAL A 626 -111.02 47.85 -27.21
N THR A 627 -111.25 47.71 -28.51
CA THR A 627 -112.32 48.41 -29.24
C THR A 627 -113.15 47.46 -30.12
N ASP A 628 -114.38 47.85 -30.46
CA ASP A 628 -115.29 47.03 -31.32
C ASP A 628 -114.82 46.85 -32.77
N LYS A 629 -113.62 47.32 -33.12
CA LYS A 629 -112.95 47.09 -34.42
C LYS A 629 -111.85 46.02 -34.32
N ASP A 630 -111.49 45.61 -33.12
CA ASP A 630 -110.45 44.63 -32.87
C ASP A 630 -111.02 43.22 -33.06
N ALA A 631 -110.31 42.36 -33.79
CA ALA A 631 -110.81 41.03 -34.10
C ALA A 631 -111.03 40.19 -32.83
N VAL A 632 -112.22 39.60 -32.67
CA VAL A 632 -112.62 38.78 -31.51
C VAL A 632 -111.63 37.63 -31.27
N LYS A 633 -111.09 37.03 -32.33
CA LYS A 633 -110.08 35.96 -32.26
C LYS A 633 -108.67 36.50 -32.51
N GLN A 634 -107.96 36.81 -31.42
CA GLN A 634 -106.56 37.20 -31.43
C GLN A 634 -105.67 35.94 -31.30
N ARG A 635 -104.57 35.85 -32.06
CA ARG A 635 -103.58 34.78 -31.92
C ARG A 635 -102.20 35.39 -31.71
N LEU A 636 -101.60 35.09 -30.57
CA LEU A 636 -100.28 35.55 -30.16
C LEU A 636 -99.31 34.37 -30.22
N THR A 637 -98.24 34.50 -30.98
CA THR A 637 -97.10 33.58 -30.96
C THR A 637 -96.00 34.23 -30.13
N VAL A 638 -95.87 33.78 -28.88
CA VAL A 638 -94.79 34.17 -27.98
C VAL A 638 -93.65 33.16 -28.18
N VAL A 639 -92.42 33.66 -28.25
CA VAL A 639 -91.21 32.86 -28.20
C VAL A 639 -90.62 33.03 -26.80
N VAL A 640 -90.21 31.93 -26.19
CA VAL A 640 -89.27 31.93 -25.08
C VAL A 640 -87.91 31.60 -25.68
N GLU A 641 -86.93 32.49 -25.49
CA GLU A 641 -85.55 32.34 -25.96
C GLU A 641 -84.64 32.39 -24.73
N ASP A 642 -83.73 31.43 -24.60
CA ASP A 642 -82.67 31.48 -23.59
C ASP A 642 -81.62 32.57 -23.90
N ASN A 643 -80.58 32.65 -23.06
CA ASN A 643 -79.41 33.52 -23.27
C ASN A 643 -78.11 32.72 -23.49
N GLY A 644 -78.22 31.45 -23.88
CA GLY A 644 -77.09 30.58 -24.20
C GLY A 644 -76.49 30.86 -25.58
N GLN A 645 -75.45 30.12 -25.94
CA GLN A 645 -74.80 30.22 -27.25
C GLN A 645 -74.51 28.83 -27.84
N PRO A 646 -75.17 28.42 -28.95
CA PRO A 646 -76.22 29.13 -29.67
C PRO A 646 -77.51 29.22 -28.84
N SER A 647 -78.18 30.37 -28.88
CA SER A 647 -79.44 30.55 -28.14
C SER A 647 -80.56 29.73 -28.77
N ARG A 648 -81.28 28.97 -27.97
CA ARG A 648 -82.40 28.12 -28.39
C ARG A 648 -83.71 28.74 -27.95
N SER A 649 -84.80 28.14 -28.42
CA SER A 649 -86.13 28.72 -28.22
C SER A 649 -87.28 27.74 -28.40
N ALA A 650 -88.40 28.06 -27.75
CA ALA A 650 -89.68 27.41 -27.96
C ALA A 650 -90.77 28.43 -28.27
N THR A 651 -91.73 28.03 -29.10
CA THR A 651 -92.90 28.84 -29.43
C THR A 651 -94.14 28.35 -28.70
N VAL A 652 -94.96 29.28 -28.22
CA VAL A 652 -96.31 29.01 -27.74
C VAL A 652 -97.32 29.88 -28.48
N ASN A 653 -98.40 29.25 -28.94
CA ASN A 653 -99.53 29.95 -29.53
C ASN A 653 -100.60 30.18 -28.47
N VAL A 654 -100.63 31.38 -27.90
CA VAL A 654 -101.70 31.83 -27.02
C VAL A 654 -102.84 32.33 -27.91
N ASN A 655 -103.97 31.62 -27.89
CA ASN A 655 -105.22 32.14 -28.45
C ASN A 655 -105.87 33.03 -27.39
N VAL A 656 -106.36 34.20 -27.80
CA VAL A 656 -107.02 35.17 -26.92
C VAL A 656 -108.37 35.53 -27.54
N ALA A 657 -109.44 35.45 -26.75
CA ALA A 657 -110.79 35.77 -27.17
C ALA A 657 -111.23 37.10 -26.54
N VAL A 658 -111.52 38.10 -27.38
CA VAL A 658 -112.04 39.41 -26.97
C VAL A 658 -113.56 39.33 -26.94
N ALA A 659 -114.13 39.17 -25.75
CA ALA A 659 -115.58 39.04 -25.54
C ALA A 659 -115.95 39.38 -24.10
N ASP A 660 -117.13 39.96 -23.90
CA ASP A 660 -117.62 40.29 -22.56
C ASP A 660 -118.33 39.09 -21.89
N SER A 661 -118.59 38.00 -22.63
CA SER A 661 -119.12 36.75 -22.05
C SER A 661 -118.80 35.49 -22.87
N PHE A 662 -118.66 34.36 -22.19
CA PHE A 662 -118.40 33.03 -22.80
C PHE A 662 -119.38 32.63 -23.94
N PRO A 663 -120.70 32.91 -23.87
CA PRO A 663 -121.64 32.62 -24.97
C PRO A 663 -121.36 33.37 -26.27
N GLU A 664 -120.84 34.61 -26.18
CA GLU A 664 -120.52 35.46 -27.33
C GLU A 664 -119.43 34.81 -28.22
N VAL A 665 -118.41 34.21 -27.56
CA VAL A 665 -117.33 33.46 -28.21
C VAL A 665 -117.86 32.20 -28.92
N LEU A 666 -118.92 31.57 -28.40
CA LEU A 666 -119.53 30.41 -29.04
C LEU A 666 -120.38 30.80 -30.26
N SER A 667 -120.97 32.00 -30.29
CA SER A 667 -121.78 32.47 -31.42
C SER A 667 -121.00 32.85 -32.68
N GLU A 668 -119.74 33.27 -32.58
CA GLU A 668 -118.90 33.51 -33.77
C GLU A 668 -118.15 32.26 -34.26
N PHE A 669 -118.11 31.18 -33.48
CA PHE A 669 -117.40 29.94 -33.85
C PHE A 669 -118.25 28.96 -34.69
N THR A 670 -119.45 29.35 -35.14
CA THR A 670 -120.35 28.47 -35.92
C THR A 670 -119.90 28.22 -37.36
N ASP A 671 -119.05 29.07 -37.93
CA ASP A 671 -118.45 28.84 -39.26
C ASP A 671 -117.21 27.94 -39.19
N PHE A 672 -117.44 26.67 -38.82
CA PHE A 672 -116.56 25.57 -39.21
C PHE A 672 -117.36 24.44 -39.85
N THR A 673 -116.94 24.05 -41.05
CA THR A 673 -117.56 22.97 -41.83
C THR A 673 -117.58 21.68 -41.01
N HIS A 674 -118.78 21.14 -40.79
CA HIS A 674 -118.93 19.78 -40.29
C HIS A 674 -118.60 18.79 -41.42
N ASP A 675 -117.30 18.61 -41.68
CA ASP A 675 -116.78 17.56 -42.55
C ASP A 675 -116.96 16.20 -41.85
N LYS A 676 -118.22 15.76 -41.81
CA LYS A 676 -118.64 14.42 -41.41
C LYS A 676 -118.27 13.41 -42.51
N GLU A 677 -116.98 13.15 -42.68
CA GLU A 677 -116.55 11.87 -43.22
C GLU A 677 -116.84 10.77 -42.19
N TYR A 678 -118.10 10.32 -42.18
CA TYR A 678 -118.55 9.16 -41.41
C TYR A 678 -117.99 7.90 -42.06
N ASN A 679 -116.71 7.64 -41.78
CA ASN A 679 -115.90 6.68 -42.52
C ASN A 679 -116.19 5.24 -42.04
N ASP A 680 -117.22 4.63 -42.63
CA ASP A 680 -117.72 3.28 -42.28
C ASP A 680 -116.63 2.18 -42.25
N ASN A 681 -115.52 2.39 -42.95
CA ASN A 681 -114.36 1.50 -42.93
C ASN A 681 -113.74 1.34 -41.51
N LEU A 682 -113.89 2.32 -40.61
CA LEU A 682 -113.30 2.24 -39.27
C LEU A 682 -113.90 1.07 -38.45
N THR A 683 -115.19 0.80 -38.61
CA THR A 683 -115.86 -0.33 -37.95
C THR A 683 -115.35 -1.67 -38.49
N PHE A 684 -115.13 -1.76 -39.81
CA PHE A 684 -114.55 -2.94 -40.45
C PHE A 684 -113.11 -3.20 -39.97
N TYR A 685 -112.26 -2.18 -39.94
CA TYR A 685 -110.88 -2.32 -39.45
C TYR A 685 -110.81 -2.64 -37.94
N LEU A 686 -111.73 -2.11 -37.12
CA LEU A 686 -111.77 -2.41 -35.68
C LEU A 686 -112.26 -3.85 -35.41
N VAL A 687 -113.25 -4.34 -36.17
CA VAL A 687 -113.67 -5.76 -36.12
C VAL A 687 -112.56 -6.68 -36.64
N LEU A 688 -111.87 -6.30 -37.73
CA LEU A 688 -110.72 -7.05 -38.26
C LEU A 688 -109.56 -7.10 -37.25
N ALA A 689 -109.26 -5.99 -36.58
CA ALA A 689 -108.26 -5.94 -35.51
C ALA A 689 -108.65 -6.83 -34.32
N LEU A 690 -109.91 -6.79 -33.86
CA LEU A 690 -110.39 -7.69 -32.81
C LEU A 690 -110.32 -9.17 -33.21
N ALA A 691 -110.61 -9.50 -34.48
CA ALA A 691 -110.48 -10.86 -35.00
C ALA A 691 -109.00 -11.32 -35.06
N VAL A 692 -108.09 -10.47 -35.55
CA VAL A 692 -106.65 -10.77 -35.60
C VAL A 692 -106.04 -10.87 -34.21
N VAL A 693 -106.38 -9.98 -33.27
CA VAL A 693 -105.92 -10.06 -31.88
C VAL A 693 -106.48 -11.30 -31.18
N SER A 694 -107.74 -11.67 -31.42
CA SER A 694 -108.31 -12.92 -30.90
C SER A 694 -107.60 -14.15 -31.48
N PHE A 695 -107.29 -14.15 -32.78
CA PHE A 695 -106.55 -15.23 -33.43
C PHE A 695 -105.11 -15.35 -32.89
N LEU A 696 -104.40 -14.23 -32.70
CA LEU A 696 -103.08 -14.20 -32.08
C LEU A 696 -103.11 -14.65 -30.61
N PHE A 697 -104.14 -14.28 -29.86
CA PHE A 697 -104.32 -14.72 -28.47
C PHE A 697 -104.61 -16.23 -28.38
N ILE A 698 -105.50 -16.76 -29.24
CA ILE A 698 -105.82 -18.19 -29.30
C ILE A 698 -104.60 -19.01 -29.76
N THR A 699 -103.87 -18.56 -30.79
CA THR A 699 -102.64 -19.23 -31.23
C THR A 699 -101.55 -19.18 -30.19
N CYS A 700 -101.35 -18.04 -29.48
CA CYS A 700 -100.46 -17.98 -28.32
C CYS A 700 -100.89 -18.94 -27.20
N LEU A 701 -102.19 -19.07 -26.90
CA LEU A 701 -102.68 -20.06 -25.92
C LEU A 701 -102.40 -21.49 -26.38
N VAL A 702 -102.61 -21.82 -27.66
CA VAL A 702 -102.29 -23.16 -28.22
C VAL A 702 -100.77 -23.43 -28.18
N VAL A 703 -99.93 -22.43 -28.45
CA VAL A 703 -98.46 -22.52 -28.30
C VAL A 703 -98.07 -22.72 -26.83
N ILE A 704 -98.62 -21.93 -25.90
CA ILE A 704 -98.36 -22.06 -24.46
C ILE A 704 -98.82 -23.43 -23.92
N ILE A 705 -99.99 -23.92 -24.36
CA ILE A 705 -100.53 -25.23 -23.97
C ILE A 705 -99.68 -26.36 -24.55
N SER A 706 -99.29 -26.29 -25.83
CA SER A 706 -98.43 -27.32 -26.45
C SER A 706 -97.01 -27.30 -25.88
N VAL A 707 -96.43 -26.13 -25.58
CA VAL A 707 -95.16 -26.01 -24.83
C VAL A 707 -95.29 -26.53 -23.39
N LYS A 708 -96.43 -26.31 -22.70
CA LYS A 708 -96.68 -26.92 -21.38
C LYS A 708 -96.81 -28.44 -21.46
N ILE A 709 -97.54 -28.98 -22.45
CA ILE A 709 -97.67 -30.42 -22.67
C ILE A 709 -96.31 -31.03 -23.03
N TYR A 710 -95.51 -30.36 -23.86
CA TYR A 710 -94.16 -30.78 -24.22
C TYR A 710 -93.25 -30.81 -22.99
N ARG A 711 -93.14 -29.70 -22.23
CA ARG A 711 -92.36 -29.64 -20.98
C ARG A 711 -92.84 -30.64 -19.93
N TRP A 712 -94.15 -30.83 -19.76
CA TRP A 712 -94.74 -31.79 -18.81
C TRP A 712 -94.47 -33.25 -19.19
N ARG A 713 -94.47 -33.56 -20.49
CA ARG A 713 -94.10 -34.89 -21.00
C ARG A 713 -92.59 -35.14 -20.91
N GLN A 714 -91.79 -34.09 -21.05
CA GLN A 714 -90.32 -34.11 -20.94
C GLN A 714 -89.84 -34.16 -19.48
N SER A 715 -90.65 -33.74 -18.50
CA SER A 715 -90.32 -33.74 -17.06
C SER A 715 -90.71 -35.02 -16.30
N ARG A 716 -90.90 -36.15 -16.99
CA ARG A 716 -91.25 -37.46 -16.38
C ARG A 716 -90.34 -38.62 -16.80
N ILE A 717 -89.29 -38.35 -17.58
CA ILE A 717 -88.23 -39.30 -17.94
C ILE A 717 -86.89 -38.59 -17.70
N LEU A 718 -85.95 -39.27 -17.02
CA LEU A 718 -84.69 -38.75 -16.45
C LEU A 718 -84.88 -37.83 -15.23
N TYR A 719 -84.52 -38.38 -14.07
CA TYR A 719 -84.35 -37.73 -12.77
C TYR A 719 -82.93 -38.06 -12.27
N HIS A 720 -82.35 -37.19 -11.43
CA HIS A 720 -80.98 -37.27 -10.87
C HIS A 720 -79.84 -37.01 -11.91
N SER A 721 -78.81 -36.18 -11.65
CA SER A 721 -78.39 -35.47 -10.42
C SER A 721 -77.90 -34.03 -10.69
N ASN A 722 -77.70 -33.26 -9.61
CA ASN A 722 -77.50 -31.80 -9.59
C ASN A 722 -76.12 -31.27 -10.05
N LEU A 723 -76.08 -29.94 -10.22
CA LEU A 723 -74.96 -28.97 -10.28
C LEU A 723 -74.54 -28.48 -11.69
N PRO A 724 -74.07 -27.21 -11.81
CA PRO A 724 -74.42 -26.35 -12.95
C PRO A 724 -73.42 -26.34 -14.11
N VAL A 725 -73.88 -25.81 -15.24
CA VAL A 725 -73.22 -25.84 -16.55
C VAL A 725 -72.85 -24.43 -17.02
N ILE A 726 -71.66 -24.26 -17.62
CA ILE A 726 -71.32 -23.14 -18.49
C ILE A 726 -71.17 -23.67 -19.93
N PRO A 727 -72.06 -23.30 -20.88
CA PRO A 727 -71.94 -23.66 -22.29
C PRO A 727 -71.62 -22.45 -23.20
N TYR A 728 -71.05 -22.74 -24.36
CA TYR A 728 -70.42 -21.80 -25.30
C TYR A 728 -71.36 -21.34 -26.45
N TYR A 729 -71.32 -20.03 -26.81
CA TYR A 729 -71.26 -19.49 -28.20
C TYR A 729 -72.50 -19.69 -29.14
N PRO A 730 -72.52 -19.22 -30.42
CA PRO A 730 -71.98 -18.01 -31.11
C PRO A 730 -73.10 -17.32 -31.99
N PRO A 731 -73.02 -16.96 -33.32
CA PRO A 731 -71.94 -16.49 -34.24
C PRO A 731 -72.27 -15.34 -35.27
N ARG A 732 -71.22 -14.70 -35.84
CA ARG A 732 -71.15 -13.95 -37.15
C ARG A 732 -71.80 -12.54 -37.24
N TYR A 733 -71.50 -11.65 -38.21
CA TYR A 733 -70.80 -11.74 -39.53
C TYR A 733 -69.79 -10.57 -39.81
N ALA A 734 -69.31 -10.44 -41.06
CA ALA A 734 -68.15 -9.65 -41.57
C ALA A 734 -68.44 -8.12 -41.74
N ASP A 735 -67.56 -7.22 -42.25
CA ASP A 735 -66.42 -7.42 -43.19
C ASP A 735 -65.39 -6.25 -43.28
N THR A 736 -64.23 -6.54 -43.92
CA THR A 736 -63.23 -5.64 -44.59
C THR A 736 -62.33 -4.62 -43.83
N LEU A 737 -61.07 -4.54 -44.34
CA LEU A 737 -60.11 -3.41 -44.39
C LEU A 737 -59.42 -2.87 -43.11
N GLY A 738 -58.08 -3.03 -43.04
CA GLY A 738 -57.18 -2.03 -42.43
C GLY A 738 -56.19 -2.49 -41.35
N THR A 739 -54.95 -2.84 -41.76
CA THR A 739 -53.64 -2.62 -41.06
C THR A 739 -53.51 -2.63 -39.52
N GLY A 740 -52.54 -3.42 -39.00
CA GLY A 740 -51.98 -3.26 -37.64
C GLY A 740 -52.16 -4.48 -36.73
N THR A 741 -51.38 -5.56 -36.87
CA THR A 741 -50.06 -5.84 -36.24
C THR A 741 -50.07 -6.20 -34.74
N LEU A 742 -49.63 -7.44 -34.47
CA LEU A 742 -49.23 -8.03 -33.18
C LEU A 742 -50.33 -8.45 -32.19
N GLN A 743 -49.93 -9.40 -31.32
CA GLN A 743 -50.81 -10.48 -30.84
C GLN A 743 -50.18 -11.16 -29.60
N HIS A 744 -51.00 -11.84 -28.79
CA HIS A 744 -50.67 -12.64 -27.59
C HIS A 744 -50.36 -11.85 -26.30
N VAL A 745 -51.44 -11.57 -25.57
CA VAL A 745 -51.42 -11.37 -24.12
C VAL A 745 -51.16 -12.72 -23.43
N TYR A 746 -50.36 -12.73 -22.37
CA TYR A 746 -50.20 -13.89 -21.49
C TYR A 746 -51.40 -14.03 -20.53
N ASN A 747 -52.12 -15.15 -20.60
CA ASN A 747 -53.08 -15.53 -19.57
C ASN A 747 -52.37 -16.38 -18.49
N TYR A 748 -52.57 -16.03 -17.23
CA TYR A 748 -52.14 -16.83 -16.08
C TYR A 748 -53.34 -17.62 -15.53
N GLU A 749 -53.23 -18.95 -15.46
CA GLU A 749 -54.18 -19.79 -14.71
C GLU A 749 -53.60 -20.13 -13.32
N VAL A 750 -54.37 -19.84 -12.26
CA VAL A 750 -53.97 -20.06 -10.87
C VAL A 750 -54.62 -21.32 -10.31
N CYS A 751 -53.89 -22.44 -10.36
CA CYS A 751 -54.31 -23.69 -9.73
C CYS A 751 -53.90 -23.73 -8.25
N ARG A 752 -54.87 -23.55 -7.34
CA ARG A 752 -54.69 -23.86 -5.90
C ARG A 752 -55.03 -25.32 -5.62
N THR A 753 -54.01 -26.14 -5.36
CA THR A 753 -54.20 -27.45 -4.71
C THR A 753 -54.29 -27.27 -3.19
N THR A 754 -55.13 -28.04 -2.52
CA THR A 754 -55.21 -28.09 -1.06
C THR A 754 -54.19 -29.05 -0.48
N ASP A 755 -53.47 -28.59 0.55
CA ASP A 755 -52.62 -29.35 1.48
C ASP A 755 -51.19 -29.75 1.00
N SER A 756 -50.37 -30.13 2.00
CA SER A 756 -48.93 -30.46 1.99
C SER A 756 -47.94 -29.28 2.04
N ARG A 757 -46.75 -29.58 2.60
CA ARG A 757 -45.70 -28.63 3.02
C ARG A 757 -44.38 -28.86 2.25
N LYS A 758 -43.64 -27.76 2.05
CA LYS A 758 -42.27 -27.66 1.49
C LYS A 758 -42.13 -28.04 0.01
N SER A 759 -41.42 -27.18 -0.73
CA SER A 759 -40.99 -27.42 -2.11
C SER A 759 -39.76 -26.57 -2.44
N ASP A 760 -38.58 -27.19 -2.44
CA ASP A 760 -37.48 -26.73 -3.29
C ASP A 760 -37.78 -27.19 -4.71
N CYS A 761 -37.63 -26.31 -5.70
CA CYS A 761 -37.85 -26.63 -7.12
C CYS A 761 -36.70 -26.13 -8.00
N GLN A 762 -36.29 -26.98 -8.93
CA GLN A 762 -35.08 -26.84 -9.76
C GLN A 762 -35.44 -26.21 -11.11
N PHE A 763 -34.67 -25.21 -11.57
CA PHE A 763 -34.96 -24.53 -12.84
C PHE A 763 -34.59 -25.37 -14.07
N ALA A 764 -35.55 -25.50 -15.01
CA ALA A 764 -35.32 -26.00 -16.35
C ALA A 764 -35.31 -24.84 -17.37
N ARG A 765 -34.36 -24.85 -18.32
CA ARG A 765 -34.27 -23.89 -19.43
C ARG A 765 -34.82 -24.49 -20.74
N PRO A 766 -35.68 -23.78 -21.49
CA PRO A 766 -35.87 -23.99 -22.92
C PRO A 766 -34.88 -23.14 -23.74
N CYS A 767 -34.60 -23.53 -24.98
CA CYS A 767 -33.78 -22.78 -25.93
C CYS A 767 -34.61 -22.11 -27.03
N SER A 768 -34.23 -20.90 -27.44
CA SER A 768 -34.59 -20.30 -28.74
C SER A 768 -33.49 -19.29 -29.17
N GLN A 769 -33.56 -18.80 -30.41
CA GLN A 769 -32.38 -18.32 -31.15
C GLN A 769 -32.18 -16.80 -31.19
N ASN A 770 -30.95 -16.40 -31.50
CA ASN A 770 -30.48 -15.04 -31.74
C ASN A 770 -31.37 -14.22 -32.69
N VAL A 771 -31.59 -12.94 -32.35
CA VAL A 771 -31.60 -11.84 -33.32
C VAL A 771 -30.82 -10.67 -32.71
N LEU A 772 -29.81 -10.18 -33.42
CA LEU A 772 -29.17 -8.89 -33.14
C LEU A 772 -29.84 -7.82 -34.01
N ILE A 773 -30.19 -6.68 -33.43
CA ILE A 773 -30.50 -5.45 -34.16
C ILE A 773 -29.52 -4.39 -33.66
N MET A 774 -28.81 -3.77 -34.59
CA MET A 774 -27.84 -2.70 -34.34
C MET A 774 -28.38 -1.41 -34.97
N ASP A 775 -28.24 -0.30 -34.25
CA ASP A 775 -28.79 1.00 -34.64
C ASP A 775 -28.00 1.67 -35.78
N ALA A 776 -28.62 2.60 -36.51
CA ALA A 776 -28.18 3.05 -37.82
C ALA A 776 -28.07 4.58 -37.96
N SER A 777 -26.90 5.15 -37.64
CA SER A 777 -26.61 6.57 -37.95
C SER A 777 -25.11 6.88 -38.17
N SER A 778 -24.56 6.57 -39.36
CA SER A 778 -23.48 7.38 -39.98
C SER A 778 -23.29 7.06 -41.48
N THR A 779 -22.96 8.07 -42.28
CA THR A 779 -22.80 7.99 -43.75
C THR A 779 -21.32 7.83 -44.16
N GLY A 780 -20.97 6.89 -45.05
CA GLY A 780 -19.55 6.64 -45.38
C GLY A 780 -19.22 5.74 -46.59
N THR A 781 -19.80 6.03 -47.76
CA THR A 781 -19.35 5.71 -49.14
C THR A 781 -18.34 4.56 -49.42
N MET A 782 -18.82 3.51 -50.12
CA MET A 782 -18.11 2.59 -51.07
C MET A 782 -16.58 2.32 -50.97
N GLN A 783 -16.21 1.03 -50.94
CA GLN A 783 -15.63 0.36 -52.13
C GLN A 783 -15.69 -1.19 -52.05
N ARG A 784 -15.31 -1.89 -53.13
CA ARG A 784 -15.53 -3.33 -53.36
C ARG A 784 -14.28 -3.99 -53.97
N ILE A 785 -13.69 -4.95 -53.25
CA ILE A 785 -12.65 -5.93 -53.65
C ILE A 785 -12.47 -6.84 -52.41
N GLN A 786 -12.48 -8.18 -52.39
CA GLN A 786 -12.24 -9.30 -53.32
C GLN A 786 -10.76 -9.77 -53.40
N ASN A 787 -10.55 -11.03 -52.96
CA ASN A 787 -9.31 -11.84 -53.02
C ASN A 787 -8.14 -11.41 -52.09
N GLU A 788 -7.13 -12.24 -51.78
CA GLU A 788 -7.02 -13.69 -51.48
C GLU A 788 -5.53 -14.04 -51.17
N LYS A 789 -5.28 -15.17 -50.49
CA LYS A 789 -4.03 -15.98 -50.42
C LYS A 789 -2.84 -15.59 -49.50
N ASN A 790 -2.23 -16.67 -48.97
CA ASN A 790 -0.85 -16.88 -48.49
C ASN A 790 -0.45 -16.22 -47.14
N ILE A 791 0.36 -16.85 -46.26
CA ILE A 791 1.12 -18.12 -46.39
C ILE A 791 1.20 -18.87 -45.03
N LEU A 792 1.33 -20.21 -45.14
CA LEU A 792 2.03 -21.22 -44.31
C LEU A 792 2.92 -20.72 -43.13
N ASP A 793 3.11 -21.43 -42.00
CA ASP A 793 3.33 -22.89 -41.82
C ASP A 793 2.73 -23.50 -40.52
N GLU A 794 2.73 -24.84 -40.44
CA GLU A 794 2.47 -25.71 -39.25
C GLU A 794 3.82 -26.32 -38.75
N PRO A 795 3.95 -27.33 -37.83
CA PRO A 795 2.95 -28.21 -37.18
C PRO A 795 3.08 -28.36 -35.64
N ASP A 796 2.05 -28.87 -34.95
CA ASP A 796 2.03 -30.27 -34.44
C ASP A 796 0.70 -30.65 -33.74
N SER A 797 0.46 -31.96 -33.60
CA SER A 797 -0.84 -32.61 -33.27
C SER A 797 -0.94 -33.07 -31.78
N PRO A 798 -2.05 -33.69 -31.25
CA PRO A 798 -3.28 -34.17 -31.91
C PRO A 798 -4.65 -34.00 -31.18
N LEU A 799 -5.72 -34.36 -31.92
CA LEU A 799 -6.90 -35.23 -31.61
C LEU A 799 -7.04 -35.81 -30.15
N GLU A 800 -8.23 -36.11 -29.60
CA GLU A 800 -9.61 -36.19 -30.17
C GLU A 800 -10.76 -36.05 -29.12
N GLN A 801 -12.00 -36.36 -29.55
CA GLN A 801 -13.30 -35.97 -28.97
C GLN A 801 -13.82 -36.76 -27.72
N LYS A 802 -14.85 -36.15 -27.09
CA LYS A 802 -16.09 -36.76 -26.54
C LYS A 802 -16.11 -37.21 -25.04
N PRO A 803 -17.31 -37.44 -24.42
CA PRO A 803 -17.81 -36.54 -23.38
C PRO A 803 -18.02 -37.23 -21.99
N PRO A 804 -18.45 -36.51 -20.92
CA PRO A 804 -18.21 -36.96 -19.55
C PRO A 804 -19.27 -37.91 -18.95
N ASN A 805 -18.84 -38.70 -17.97
CA ASN A 805 -19.69 -39.46 -17.05
C ASN A 805 -20.06 -38.64 -15.79
N ALA A 806 -21.10 -39.08 -15.08
CA ALA A 806 -21.61 -38.47 -13.86
C ALA A 806 -21.47 -39.41 -12.62
N ASP A 807 -22.10 -38.99 -11.52
CA ASP A 807 -22.27 -39.64 -10.22
C ASP A 807 -21.04 -39.83 -9.30
N TRP A 808 -21.17 -39.24 -8.10
CA TRP A 808 -20.70 -39.83 -6.84
C TRP A 808 -21.73 -39.55 -5.73
N ARG A 809 -22.01 -40.56 -4.90
CA ARG A 809 -22.87 -40.47 -3.71
C ARG A 809 -22.20 -41.13 -2.50
N PHE A 810 -22.54 -40.65 -1.31
CA PHE A 810 -22.06 -41.14 -0.01
C PHE A 810 -22.36 -42.62 0.28
N THR A 811 -21.57 -43.21 1.18
CA THR A 811 -22.05 -44.13 2.24
C THR A 811 -21.13 -44.06 3.47
N GLN A 812 -21.57 -44.57 4.62
CA GLN A 812 -20.93 -44.38 5.94
C GLN A 812 -20.25 -45.64 6.49
N GLY A 813 -19.05 -45.47 7.06
CA GLY A 813 -18.66 -45.88 8.43
C GLY A 813 -18.60 -47.35 8.87
N GLN A 814 -17.62 -47.68 9.72
CA GLN A 814 -17.76 -48.61 10.85
C GLN A 814 -16.62 -48.50 11.89
N ARG A 815 -16.97 -48.70 13.17
CA ARG A 815 -16.09 -49.12 14.30
C ARG A 815 -16.18 -50.68 14.41
N PRO A 816 -15.40 -51.44 15.24
CA PRO A 816 -14.79 -51.06 16.54
C PRO A 816 -13.44 -51.73 16.93
N GLY A 817 -12.92 -51.41 18.13
CA GLY A 817 -12.33 -52.43 19.02
C GLY A 817 -10.85 -52.29 19.45
N PRO A 818 -10.41 -52.79 20.63
CA PRO A 818 -9.16 -52.33 21.28
C PRO A 818 -8.20 -53.41 21.85
N SER A 819 -7.11 -52.95 22.51
CA SER A 819 -6.08 -53.68 23.34
C SER A 819 -4.81 -54.11 22.59
N GLY A 820 -3.59 -54.07 23.16
CA GLY A 820 -3.12 -53.46 24.43
C GLY A 820 -1.68 -53.86 24.87
N ALA A 821 -1.13 -53.15 25.86
CA ALA A 821 0.07 -53.43 26.69
C ALA A 821 1.51 -53.32 26.11
N GLY A 822 2.43 -52.71 26.90
CA GLY A 822 3.90 -52.73 26.72
C GLY A 822 4.66 -51.58 27.44
N GLY A 823 5.66 -51.90 28.28
CA GLY A 823 6.48 -50.96 29.09
C GLY A 823 6.59 -51.41 30.57
N PRO A 824 7.05 -50.55 31.52
CA PRO A 824 7.86 -49.33 31.41
C PRO A 824 9.35 -49.75 31.66
N PRO A 825 10.19 -49.26 32.62
CA PRO A 825 10.20 -48.11 33.57
C PRO A 825 10.96 -46.90 32.93
N GLU A 826 11.47 -45.82 33.56
CA GLU A 826 11.41 -45.10 34.87
C GLU A 826 11.85 -43.64 34.55
N MET A 827 11.73 -42.56 35.34
CA MET A 827 11.28 -42.23 36.73
C MET A 827 10.10 -41.23 36.65
N ALA A 828 9.29 -40.87 37.65
CA ALA A 828 9.44 -40.48 39.07
C ALA A 828 10.13 -39.09 39.26
N MET A 829 9.51 -38.04 39.82
CA MET A 829 8.15 -37.77 40.36
C MET A 829 7.78 -36.28 40.06
N GLY A 830 6.54 -35.77 40.17
CA GLY A 830 5.21 -36.32 40.48
C GLY A 830 4.22 -35.20 40.90
N THR A 831 2.89 -35.48 40.96
CA THR A 831 1.78 -34.66 41.56
C THR A 831 1.61 -33.18 41.10
N GLY A 832 0.45 -32.64 40.73
CA GLY A 832 -0.97 -33.02 40.88
C GLY A 832 -1.89 -32.12 40.00
N PRO A 833 -3.24 -32.16 40.13
CA PRO A 833 -4.12 -32.08 38.94
C PRO A 833 -5.18 -30.95 38.86
N TRP A 834 -5.95 -30.97 37.75
CA TRP A 834 -7.16 -30.19 37.35
C TRP A 834 -6.89 -28.90 36.51
N PRO A 835 -7.87 -28.38 35.72
CA PRO A 835 -8.25 -29.00 34.43
C PRO A 835 -8.43 -28.00 33.26
N ASN A 836 -8.67 -28.51 32.04
CA ASN A 836 -9.13 -27.70 30.90
C ASN A 836 -10.61 -27.27 31.03
N PRO A 837 -11.05 -26.20 30.34
CA PRO A 837 -12.28 -25.47 30.64
C PRO A 837 -13.56 -26.04 29.99
N PRO A 838 -14.75 -25.74 30.55
CA PRO A 838 -16.04 -25.92 29.90
C PRO A 838 -16.52 -24.67 29.13
N THR A 839 -17.10 -24.95 27.97
CA THR A 839 -18.16 -24.26 27.18
C THR A 839 -18.80 -22.96 27.66
N GLU A 840 -19.15 -22.12 26.67
CA GLU A 840 -19.94 -20.89 26.74
C GLU A 840 -21.31 -21.04 27.46
N ALA A 841 -21.64 -20.09 28.33
CA ALA A 841 -23.00 -19.57 28.57
C ALA A 841 -22.97 -18.28 29.40
N GLU A 842 -23.83 -17.32 29.03
CA GLU A 842 -24.43 -16.26 29.88
C GLU A 842 -23.54 -15.54 30.94
N GLN A 843 -22.99 -14.36 30.58
CA GLN A 843 -22.83 -13.29 31.57
C GLN A 843 -22.95 -11.88 30.96
N LEU A 844 -24.19 -11.39 30.93
CA LEU A 844 -24.51 -9.97 30.77
C LEU A 844 -24.99 -9.42 32.13
N GLN A 845 -24.92 -8.10 32.30
CA GLN A 845 -25.60 -7.29 33.34
C GLN A 845 -24.94 -7.14 34.73
N ALA A 846 -25.15 -5.94 35.29
CA ALA A 846 -25.03 -5.54 36.70
C ALA A 846 -23.63 -5.35 37.32
N LEU A 847 -23.08 -4.13 37.16
CA LEU A 847 -22.12 -3.56 38.12
C LEU A 847 -22.46 -2.11 38.47
N MET A 848 -23.52 -1.94 39.28
CA MET A 848 -23.82 -0.71 40.04
C MET A 848 -24.61 -1.07 41.31
N ALA A 849 -23.97 -1.05 42.48
CA ALA A 849 -24.53 -0.49 43.74
C ALA A 849 -23.61 -0.68 44.96
N ALA A 850 -23.48 0.38 45.75
CA ALA A 850 -23.33 0.43 47.21
C ALA A 850 -22.23 -0.38 47.94
N ALA A 851 -21.25 0.36 48.46
CA ALA A 851 -20.79 0.23 49.86
C ALA A 851 -20.72 1.65 50.48
N ASN A 852 -20.77 1.76 51.80
CA ASN A 852 -20.89 3.04 52.53
C ASN A 852 -20.07 2.99 53.84
N GLU A 853 -20.00 4.11 54.59
CA GLU A 853 -19.40 4.23 55.96
C GLU A 853 -17.84 4.12 56.03
N VAL A 854 -17.07 4.77 56.94
CA VAL A 854 -17.32 5.59 58.17
C VAL A 854 -16.24 6.72 58.33
N SER A 855 -16.58 7.90 58.88
CA SER A 855 -15.72 8.87 59.67
C SER A 855 -14.42 9.49 59.04
N GLU A 856 -13.87 10.65 59.43
CA GLU A 856 -14.24 11.76 60.36
C GLU A 856 -13.46 13.07 60.01
N ALA A 857 -14.01 14.25 60.38
CA ALA A 857 -13.37 15.61 60.51
C ALA A 857 -12.57 16.21 59.30
N THR A 858 -12.53 17.52 59.01
CA THR A 858 -12.60 18.75 59.86
C THR A 858 -13.21 19.95 59.06
N ALA A 859 -13.48 21.08 59.74
CA ALA A 859 -14.07 22.34 59.23
C ALA A 859 -13.25 23.05 58.09
N THR A 860 -13.74 24.03 57.31
CA THR A 860 -14.45 25.28 57.71
C THR A 860 -15.39 25.96 56.69
N LEU A 861 -16.54 26.45 57.18
CA LEU A 861 -17.28 27.69 56.84
C LEU A 861 -17.81 27.97 55.40
N GLY A 862 -19.13 28.23 55.30
CA GLY A 862 -19.84 28.83 54.14
C GLY A 862 -20.05 30.35 54.30
N PRO A 863 -21.21 30.98 53.93
CA PRO A 863 -22.52 30.47 53.44
C PRO A 863 -22.77 30.84 51.94
N GLY A 864 -23.84 30.49 51.20
CA GLY A 864 -25.30 30.38 51.41
C GLY A 864 -26.00 30.96 50.14
N THR A 865 -27.30 30.81 49.81
CA THR A 865 -28.49 30.14 50.39
C THR A 865 -29.59 29.98 49.32
N MET A 866 -30.37 28.88 49.37
CA MET A 866 -31.84 28.75 49.10
C MET A 866 -32.48 29.32 47.79
N GLY A 867 -33.42 28.66 47.08
CA GLY A 867 -34.02 27.32 47.26
C GLY A 867 -35.33 27.12 46.46
N LEU A 868 -35.81 25.85 46.40
CA LEU A 868 -37.20 25.31 46.25
C LEU A 868 -38.26 26.09 45.39
N SER A 869 -38.90 25.50 44.35
CA SER A 869 -39.98 24.47 44.36
C SER A 869 -41.31 24.98 44.99
N THR A 870 -42.52 24.84 44.42
CA THR A 870 -43.19 23.64 43.84
C THR A 870 -44.36 23.90 42.84
N ARG A 871 -44.71 22.84 42.08
CA ARG A 871 -45.97 22.49 41.34
C ARG A 871 -47.31 23.15 41.77
N TYR A 872 -48.23 23.40 40.82
CA TYR A 872 -49.37 22.49 40.45
C TYR A 872 -50.23 23.03 39.25
N SER A 873 -51.14 22.20 38.73
CA SER A 873 -51.90 22.38 37.45
C SER A 873 -53.44 22.42 37.69
N PRO A 874 -54.34 22.17 36.69
CA PRO A 874 -54.93 23.16 35.75
C PRO A 874 -56.49 23.15 35.71
N GLN A 875 -57.14 23.97 34.85
CA GLN A 875 -58.12 23.53 33.81
C GLN A 875 -58.80 24.67 32.99
N PHE A 876 -59.48 24.24 31.91
CA PHE A 876 -60.27 24.93 30.86
C PHE A 876 -61.32 25.98 31.35
N THR A 877 -61.87 26.89 30.53
CA THR A 877 -62.64 26.66 29.27
C THR A 877 -62.84 27.85 28.30
N LEU A 878 -62.92 27.50 27.00
CA LEU A 878 -63.85 27.96 25.93
C LEU A 878 -63.94 29.43 25.40
N GLN A 879 -63.69 29.53 24.08
CA GLN A 879 -64.52 30.13 23.01
C GLN A 879 -64.33 31.58 22.47
N HIS A 880 -64.51 31.62 21.14
CA HIS A 880 -64.89 32.71 20.22
C HIS A 880 -63.88 33.75 19.65
N VAL A 881 -63.31 33.34 18.51
CA VAL A 881 -63.02 34.10 17.26
C VAL A 881 -64.33 34.72 16.71
N PRO A 882 -64.38 35.93 16.09
CA PRO A 882 -63.61 36.38 14.90
C PRO A 882 -63.07 37.85 14.97
N ASP A 883 -62.51 38.52 13.94
CA ASP A 883 -62.48 38.27 12.48
C ASP A 883 -61.26 38.88 11.72
N TYR A 884 -61.17 38.63 10.40
CA TYR A 884 -60.10 38.97 9.45
C TYR A 884 -60.05 40.43 8.96
N ARG A 885 -58.82 40.91 8.66
CA ARG A 885 -58.37 41.54 7.37
C ARG A 885 -56.87 41.90 7.49
N GLN A 886 -55.92 41.32 6.74
CA GLN A 886 -55.58 41.36 5.30
C GLN A 886 -55.01 42.70 4.74
N ASN A 887 -53.84 42.58 4.09
CA ASN A 887 -53.29 43.38 2.96
C ASN A 887 -52.64 44.76 3.26
N VAL A 888 -51.57 45.25 2.58
CA VAL A 888 -50.52 44.69 1.65
C VAL A 888 -49.39 45.74 1.42
N TYR A 889 -48.12 45.32 1.17
CA TYR A 889 -46.93 46.06 0.61
C TYR A 889 -46.45 47.39 1.30
N ILE A 890 -45.16 47.69 1.59
CA ILE A 890 -43.88 47.74 0.81
C ILE A 890 -43.87 48.88 -0.25
N PRO A 891 -42.81 49.73 -0.44
CA PRO A 891 -41.53 49.97 0.29
C PRO A 891 -41.28 51.47 0.68
N GLY A 892 -40.08 51.85 1.17
CA GLY A 892 -39.60 53.26 1.07
C GLY A 892 -38.56 53.79 2.09
N SER A 893 -37.27 53.75 1.75
CA SER A 893 -36.09 54.27 2.47
C SER A 893 -36.04 55.77 2.84
N THR A 894 -35.38 56.17 3.95
CA THR A 894 -34.18 57.08 4.02
C THR A 894 -33.73 57.44 5.47
N ALA A 895 -32.47 57.90 5.60
CA ALA A 895 -31.77 58.52 6.77
C ALA A 895 -31.67 57.69 8.08
N THR A 896 -30.53 57.24 8.64
CA THR A 896 -29.18 57.80 8.96
C THR A 896 -29.10 58.71 10.19
N LEU A 897 -28.42 58.25 11.26
CA LEU A 897 -27.19 58.86 11.83
C LEU A 897 -26.70 58.16 13.13
N THR A 898 -25.39 57.81 13.20
CA THR A 898 -24.52 57.63 14.41
C THR A 898 -24.91 56.61 15.51
N SER A 899 -24.01 55.91 16.21
CA SER A 899 -22.52 55.79 16.22
C SER A 899 -22.11 54.51 16.99
N ASN A 900 -21.29 53.59 16.46
CA ASN A 900 -19.79 53.55 16.51
C ASN A 900 -19.21 52.99 17.85
N PRO A 901 -18.02 52.34 17.91
CA PRO A 901 -17.40 51.31 17.04
C PRO A 901 -16.84 50.08 17.81
N GLN A 902 -16.61 48.93 17.13
CA GLN A 902 -15.40 48.07 17.27
C GLN A 902 -15.50 46.80 16.40
N GLN A 903 -14.82 46.77 15.23
CA GLN A 903 -14.24 45.60 14.53
C GLN A 903 -13.82 46.01 13.10
N GLN A 904 -12.55 46.36 12.88
CA GLN A 904 -12.05 46.65 11.52
C GLN A 904 -10.52 46.49 11.37
N GLN A 905 -9.98 45.33 11.71
CA GLN A 905 -8.52 45.08 11.60
C GLN A 905 -8.12 43.69 11.05
N GLN A 906 -9.04 42.95 10.43
CA GLN A 906 -8.74 41.63 9.82
C GLN A 906 -9.00 41.55 8.30
N GLN A 907 -9.85 42.39 7.72
CA GLN A 907 -10.14 42.34 6.26
C GLN A 907 -9.11 43.07 5.38
N GLN A 908 -8.23 43.90 5.94
CA GLN A 908 -7.30 44.71 5.13
C GLN A 908 -6.02 43.99 4.69
N GLN A 909 -5.73 42.81 5.27
CA GLN A 909 -4.52 42.04 4.96
C GLN A 909 -4.74 41.04 3.80
N GLN A 910 -5.97 40.57 3.59
CA GLN A 910 -6.30 39.57 2.55
C GLN A 910 -6.39 40.17 1.14
N MET A 911 -6.79 41.44 1.03
CA MET A 911 -6.98 42.12 -0.28
C MET A 911 -5.66 42.56 -0.93
N LEU A 912 -4.57 42.71 -0.17
CA LEU A 912 -3.28 43.14 -0.70
C LEU A 912 -2.55 42.03 -1.48
N MET A 913 -2.69 40.78 -1.03
CA MET A 913 -2.00 39.62 -1.63
C MET A 913 -2.59 39.26 -3.01
N GLN A 914 -3.90 39.41 -3.18
CA GLN A 914 -4.58 39.09 -4.45
C GLN A 914 -4.27 40.09 -5.58
N GLN A 915 -3.84 41.32 -5.24
CA GLN A 915 -3.50 42.36 -6.22
C GLN A 915 -2.05 42.25 -6.76
N GLN A 916 -1.14 41.55 -6.07
CA GLN A 916 0.23 41.33 -6.55
C GLN A 916 0.33 40.26 -7.65
N MET A 917 -0.48 39.20 -7.60
CA MET A 917 -0.46 38.11 -8.59
C MET A 917 -0.90 38.55 -10.00
N ALA A 918 -1.69 39.62 -10.12
CA ALA A 918 -2.16 40.13 -11.41
C ALA A 918 -1.12 41.02 -12.14
N ALA A 919 -0.13 41.56 -11.44
CA ALA A 919 0.79 42.55 -11.99
C ALA A 919 2.00 41.97 -12.74
N GLN A 920 2.30 40.68 -12.58
CA GLN A 920 3.57 40.09 -13.03
C GLN A 920 3.52 39.48 -14.44
N HIS A 921 2.32 39.37 -15.05
CA HIS A 921 2.15 38.74 -16.37
C HIS A 921 2.09 39.71 -17.56
N GLN A 922 2.30 41.02 -17.34
CA GLN A 922 2.10 42.07 -18.36
C GLN A 922 3.29 43.02 -18.55
N ALA A 923 4.51 42.56 -18.23
CA ALA A 923 5.73 43.38 -18.24
C ALA A 923 6.89 42.78 -19.08
N LEU A 924 6.61 42.31 -20.30
CA LEU A 924 7.66 41.80 -21.21
C LEU A 924 7.41 42.06 -22.71
N GLN A 925 6.81 43.21 -23.06
CA GLN A 925 6.78 43.72 -24.45
C GLN A 925 6.38 45.21 -24.54
N ALA A 926 7.36 46.12 -24.65
CA ALA A 926 7.29 47.45 -25.30
C ALA A 926 8.69 48.10 -25.31
N GLN A 927 8.97 48.98 -26.28
CA GLN A 927 10.30 49.58 -26.52
C GLN A 927 10.29 51.11 -26.37
N PRO A 928 11.46 51.75 -26.14
CA PRO A 928 11.63 53.19 -26.36
C PRO A 928 11.78 53.54 -27.87
N SER A 929 11.55 54.82 -28.18
CA SER A 929 11.80 55.47 -29.48
C SER A 929 13.32 55.67 -29.75
N GLU A 930 13.82 56.14 -30.91
CA GLU A 930 13.26 57.01 -31.96
C GLU A 930 14.14 56.99 -33.24
N ALA A 931 13.57 56.96 -34.47
CA ALA A 931 14.16 57.54 -35.72
C ALA A 931 13.39 57.22 -37.03
N ALA A 932 12.76 58.27 -37.61
CA ALA A 932 12.57 58.61 -39.04
C ALA A 932 12.23 57.60 -40.19
N ALA A 933 11.29 58.07 -41.04
CA ALA A 933 11.13 57.86 -42.50
C ALA A 933 10.24 56.73 -43.08
N GLN A 934 9.26 57.15 -43.90
CA GLN A 934 8.43 56.40 -44.89
C GLN A 934 8.80 56.88 -46.33
N PRO A 935 8.19 56.41 -47.47
CA PRO A 935 7.22 55.32 -47.71
C PRO A 935 7.57 54.33 -48.88
N GLU A 936 6.66 53.33 -49.05
CA GLU A 936 6.22 52.52 -50.22
C GLU A 936 6.57 52.89 -51.70
N PRO A 937 6.26 52.04 -52.74
CA PRO A 937 6.24 50.55 -52.92
C PRO A 937 6.86 50.16 -54.33
N PRO A 938 6.35 49.23 -55.20
CA PRO A 938 5.83 47.84 -55.10
C PRO A 938 6.61 46.77 -55.97
N LYS A 939 6.09 45.52 -56.00
CA LYS A 939 6.47 44.29 -56.77
C LYS A 939 7.11 44.43 -58.19
N ALA A 940 8.07 43.53 -58.53
CA ALA A 940 8.10 42.76 -59.81
C ALA A 940 9.14 41.59 -59.93
N ALA A 941 8.69 40.41 -60.42
CA ALA A 941 9.28 39.51 -61.43
C ALA A 941 10.64 38.73 -61.33
N GLN A 942 10.63 37.52 -61.93
CA GLN A 942 11.69 36.74 -62.65
C GLN A 942 12.86 35.98 -61.94
N THR A 943 12.68 34.65 -61.82
CA THR A 943 13.46 33.52 -62.45
C THR A 943 14.83 33.75 -63.16
N PRO A 944 15.67 32.70 -63.41
CA PRO A 944 15.96 31.45 -62.65
C PRO A 944 17.46 30.97 -62.75
N ALA A 945 17.76 29.71 -62.34
CA ALA A 945 18.57 28.68 -63.07
C ALA A 945 19.81 28.03 -62.40
N SER A 946 19.92 26.70 -62.55
CA SER A 946 21.17 25.87 -62.65
C SER A 946 22.11 25.77 -61.41
N LYS A 947 22.88 24.68 -61.16
CA LYS A 947 23.30 23.53 -62.01
C LYS A 947 23.78 22.30 -61.17
N LYS A 948 23.43 21.09 -61.61
CA LYS A 948 24.23 19.82 -61.63
C LYS A 948 24.96 19.25 -60.38
N LYS A 949 24.67 17.95 -60.13
CA LYS A 949 25.58 16.80 -59.84
C LYS A 949 26.36 16.78 -58.49
N SER A 950 26.09 15.81 -57.59
CA SER A 950 26.67 14.43 -57.47
C SER A 950 27.88 14.36 -56.50
N THR A 951 28.22 13.27 -55.78
CA THR A 951 27.90 11.83 -55.91
C THR A 951 27.72 11.09 -54.57
N LYS A 952 26.81 10.10 -54.60
CA LYS A 952 26.78 8.82 -53.84
C LYS A 952 28.15 8.27 -53.38
N LYS A 953 28.23 7.81 -52.12
CA LYS A 953 28.86 6.51 -51.75
C LYS A 953 28.29 5.93 -50.44
N GLU A 954 28.52 4.63 -50.22
CA GLU A 954 27.89 3.78 -49.18
C GLU A 954 28.90 3.35 -48.11
N LYS A 955 28.37 2.86 -46.97
CA LYS A 955 28.94 1.85 -46.06
C LYS A 955 30.27 2.17 -45.35
N LYS A 956 30.20 2.18 -44.02
CA LYS A 956 30.33 0.88 -43.32
C LYS A 956 29.10 0.65 -42.45
#